data_AF-A0A947JFN9-F1
#
_entry.id   AF-A0A947JFN9-F1
#
_cell.length_a   1.000
_cell.length_b   1.000
_cell.length_c   1.000
_cell.angle_alpha   90.00
_cell.angle_beta   90.00
_cell.angle_gamma   90.00
#
_symmetry.space_group_name_H-M   'P 1'
#
loop_
_entity.id
_entity.type
_entity.pdbx_description
1 polymer ?
#
loop_
_entity_poly.entity_id
_entity_poly.type
_entity_poly.pdbx_seq_one_letter_code
_entity_poly.pdbx_strand_id
1 'polypeptide(L)'
;MSKKKHSMNFAGRTRKTKKGKNFSKKWLYYAGGIVALIAVLFAFHYPYVKSAYEYALAGQEDFVKAQGAIGAQDFSGAKKALITAEEKLNSAKDDLKKLGKFKFIPIVGRQIRAVENILTATIQLGTGLQDLADLGDAVFSPLNENGTAVSLAKISPEQTEAILKTIYESPPLLQGVKADIDLAVDAINNIPDTGLIGSIKKIVTPLKEQLPAIQTGLELAMPAAEAIPQIAGYPSGKTYLFLLQNNTELRPTGGFIGTYGILKLENGAIEQFNTDNIYNLDTPYHGTFLAEPPWQLEKYLSADKWFMRDSNWSPDFPTAAEQAEWFYHKEGGTEEKIDGVIAVTPTFIESLIALTGEIEVNGVTFTSDNFIDTLQYQVEQGYYRQGISESERKEIIGDLASKLLDQVLELPSDRWSDMWETFQKDIASKHILLYLKDQAVQQLITKQGWGGSVRSVDGDYFLVVDANMASLKSDPGVLRTINYAVEKNDDGDYVATLKIHYNNQGTFNWKSTRYRTYTRVYVPLGSELINYEGVMENDKLHGGGSGDVEIAEEFDKTMFGGFISIEPQEQGELVYTYKLPTIVSNQIDNDEYTLFAQKQAGTAAYELVVNLDFDKKIDSYTPIDKAVQDGQNRVTFPIDLGQDREFKVIFK
;
A
#
# COMPACT_ATOMS: atom_id res chain seq x y z
N MET A 1 -60.29 64.55 -26.42
CA MET A 1 -61.14 64.57 -27.63
C MET A 1 -62.05 63.33 -27.58
N SER A 2 -63.36 63.48 -27.34
CA SER A 2 -64.44 63.43 -28.36
C SER A 2 -64.39 62.12 -29.18
N LYS A 3 -65.40 61.25 -29.30
CA LYS A 3 -66.87 61.35 -29.15
C LYS A 3 -67.48 59.94 -29.15
N LYS A 4 -68.70 59.84 -28.58
CA LYS A 4 -69.68 58.74 -28.71
C LYS A 4 -70.18 58.52 -30.15
N LYS A 5 -70.52 57.26 -30.50
CA LYS A 5 -71.85 56.73 -30.97
C LYS A 5 -71.69 55.28 -31.48
N HIS A 6 -72.36 54.28 -30.88
CA HIS A 6 -73.59 53.56 -31.36
C HIS A 6 -73.41 52.86 -32.73
N SER A 7 -73.67 51.57 -32.94
CA SER A 7 -74.87 50.77 -32.57
C SER A 7 -74.67 49.22 -32.61
N MET A 8 -75.59 48.52 -31.92
CA MET A 8 -76.02 47.09 -31.96
C MET A 8 -76.06 46.44 -33.37
N ASN A 9 -76.06 45.13 -33.63
CA ASN A 9 -76.28 43.86 -32.87
C ASN A 9 -75.83 42.71 -33.81
N PHE A 10 -75.36 41.56 -33.30
CA PHE A 10 -75.96 40.24 -33.60
C PHE A 10 -75.37 39.12 -32.73
N ALA A 11 -76.26 38.23 -32.33
CA ALA A 11 -76.14 37.22 -31.29
C ALA A 11 -75.23 36.03 -31.64
N GLY A 12 -74.67 35.42 -30.59
CA GLY A 12 -73.97 34.14 -30.66
C GLY A 12 -73.54 33.64 -29.28
N ARG A 13 -74.50 33.26 -28.43
CA ARG A 13 -74.22 32.58 -27.15
C ARG A 13 -73.67 31.17 -27.42
N THR A 14 -72.43 30.90 -27.08
CA THR A 14 -71.95 29.54 -26.75
C THR A 14 -71.46 29.50 -25.30
N ARG A 15 -72.26 28.84 -24.47
CA ARG A 15 -72.05 28.66 -23.03
C ARG A 15 -71.07 27.49 -22.85
N LYS A 16 -69.82 27.77 -22.46
CA LYS A 16 -68.85 26.72 -22.06
C LYS A 16 -69.34 26.04 -20.78
N THR A 17 -69.81 24.80 -20.90
CA THR A 17 -70.11 23.92 -19.77
C THR A 17 -68.80 23.37 -19.17
N LYS A 18 -68.51 23.71 -17.90
CA LYS A 18 -67.54 22.99 -17.07
C LYS A 18 -68.03 21.55 -16.86
N LYS A 19 -67.44 20.58 -17.56
CA LYS A 19 -67.56 19.15 -17.19
C LYS A 19 -66.65 18.90 -15.98
N GLY A 20 -67.22 18.97 -14.78
CA GLY A 20 -66.60 18.33 -13.62
C GLY A 20 -66.60 16.82 -13.84
N LYS A 21 -65.42 16.19 -13.87
CA LYS A 21 -65.31 14.73 -13.82
C LYS A 21 -65.81 14.28 -12.44
N ASN A 22 -67.08 13.89 -12.36
CA ASN A 22 -67.58 13.11 -11.22
C ASN A 22 -66.83 11.78 -11.21
N PHE A 23 -65.78 11.67 -10.39
CA PHE A 23 -65.25 10.37 -9.98
C PHE A 23 -66.38 9.64 -9.27
N SER A 24 -66.94 8.60 -9.91
CA SER A 24 -68.08 7.89 -9.35
C SER A 24 -67.70 7.28 -8.00
N LYS A 25 -68.60 7.33 -7.00
CA LYS A 25 -68.43 6.65 -5.70
C LYS A 25 -68.05 5.17 -5.84
N LYS A 26 -68.30 4.54 -7.00
CA LYS A 26 -67.85 3.17 -7.32
C LYS A 26 -66.32 3.01 -7.25
N TRP A 27 -65.53 4.02 -7.59
CA TRP A 27 -64.06 3.93 -7.52
C TRP A 27 -63.55 3.83 -6.06
N LEU A 28 -64.23 4.46 -5.11
CA LEU A 28 -63.96 4.30 -3.67
C LEU A 28 -64.31 2.89 -3.17
N TYR A 29 -65.36 2.26 -3.71
CA TYR A 29 -65.68 0.85 -3.40
C TYR A 29 -64.68 -0.13 -4.04
N TYR A 30 -64.22 0.13 -5.26
CA TYR A 30 -63.15 -0.68 -5.88
C TYR A 30 -61.82 -0.49 -5.16
N ALA A 31 -61.45 0.73 -4.78
CA ALA A 31 -60.26 1.00 -3.97
C ALA A 31 -60.37 0.35 -2.58
N GLY A 32 -61.51 0.45 -1.90
CA GLY A 32 -61.76 -0.20 -0.62
C GLY A 32 -61.76 -1.73 -0.71
N GLY A 33 -62.32 -2.30 -1.79
CA GLY A 33 -62.28 -3.73 -2.06
C GLY A 33 -60.87 -4.25 -2.35
N ILE A 34 -60.06 -3.48 -3.09
CA ILE A 34 -58.63 -3.78 -3.32
C ILE A 34 -57.85 -3.70 -2.00
N VAL A 35 -58.11 -2.69 -1.15
CA VAL A 35 -57.47 -2.57 0.16
C VAL A 35 -57.86 -3.73 1.09
N ALA A 36 -59.13 -4.12 1.14
CA ALA A 36 -59.59 -5.27 1.94
C ALA A 36 -59.02 -6.60 1.41
N LEU A 37 -58.95 -6.79 0.10
CA LEU A 37 -58.31 -7.96 -0.53
C LEU A 37 -56.81 -8.00 -0.22
N ILE A 38 -56.11 -6.87 -0.30
CA ILE A 38 -54.70 -6.74 0.09
C ILE A 38 -54.53 -7.04 1.58
N ALA A 39 -55.42 -6.57 2.45
CA ALA A 39 -55.35 -6.83 3.89
C ALA A 39 -55.58 -8.32 4.23
N VAL A 40 -56.53 -8.98 3.57
CA VAL A 40 -56.76 -10.43 3.71
C VAL A 40 -55.56 -11.21 3.18
N LEU A 41 -55.06 -10.87 1.99
CA LEU A 41 -53.86 -11.49 1.44
C LEU A 41 -52.64 -11.28 2.36
N PHE A 42 -52.48 -10.10 2.95
CA PHE A 42 -51.41 -9.81 3.90
C PHE A 42 -51.58 -10.61 5.20
N ALA A 43 -52.80 -10.76 5.72
CA ALA A 43 -53.08 -11.58 6.90
C ALA A 43 -52.77 -13.07 6.68
N PHE A 44 -53.07 -13.62 5.50
CA PHE A 44 -52.72 -15.00 5.13
C PHE A 44 -51.21 -15.21 4.98
N HIS A 45 -50.44 -14.18 4.65
CA HIS A 45 -48.99 -14.27 4.43
C HIS A 45 -48.15 -13.69 5.57
N TYR A 46 -48.79 -13.07 6.58
CA TYR A 46 -48.15 -12.55 7.79
C TYR A 46 -47.32 -13.61 8.54
N PRO A 47 -47.75 -14.89 8.66
CA PRO A 47 -46.92 -15.92 9.28
C PRO A 47 -45.57 -16.10 8.57
N TYR A 48 -45.53 -16.01 7.24
CA TYR A 48 -44.30 -16.12 6.46
C TYR A 48 -43.42 -14.87 6.59
N VAL A 49 -44.02 -13.67 6.64
CA VAL A 49 -43.27 -12.43 6.91
C VAL A 49 -42.62 -12.50 8.29
N LYS A 50 -43.39 -12.90 9.31
CA LYS A 50 -42.93 -13.03 10.69
C LYS A 50 -41.82 -14.08 10.80
N SER A 51 -42.04 -15.27 10.23
CA SER A 51 -41.08 -16.37 10.24
C SER A 51 -39.79 -16.00 9.51
N ALA A 52 -39.88 -15.40 8.32
CA ALA A 52 -38.71 -14.90 7.60
C ALA A 52 -37.91 -13.87 8.41
N TYR A 53 -38.61 -12.98 9.12
CA TYR A 53 -37.96 -12.00 10.00
C TYR A 53 -37.27 -12.66 11.22
N GLU A 54 -37.93 -13.60 11.88
CA GLU A 54 -37.37 -14.33 13.03
C GLU A 54 -36.14 -15.15 12.62
N TYR A 55 -36.20 -15.86 11.49
CA TYR A 55 -35.06 -16.59 10.94
C TYR A 55 -33.92 -15.66 10.52
N ALA A 56 -34.21 -14.52 9.88
CA ALA A 56 -33.19 -13.56 9.49
C ALA A 56 -32.47 -12.94 10.70
N LEU A 57 -33.20 -12.58 11.75
CA LEU A 57 -32.61 -12.10 13.01
C LEU A 57 -31.75 -13.18 13.67
N ALA A 58 -32.25 -14.40 13.77
CA ALA A 58 -31.52 -15.50 14.38
C ALA A 58 -30.24 -15.85 13.59
N GLY A 59 -30.26 -15.71 12.25
CA GLY A 59 -29.09 -15.86 11.41
C GLY A 59 -28.09 -14.72 11.59
N GLN A 60 -28.57 -13.47 11.71
CA GLN A 60 -27.71 -12.32 12.03
C GLN A 60 -27.00 -12.47 13.37
N GLU A 61 -27.70 -12.95 14.41
CA GLU A 61 -27.09 -13.21 15.72
C GLU A 61 -25.94 -14.22 15.63
N ASP A 62 -26.08 -15.27 14.83
CA ASP A 62 -25.02 -16.25 14.63
C ASP A 62 -23.87 -15.71 13.78
N PHE A 63 -24.13 -14.81 12.83
CA PHE A 63 -23.06 -14.06 12.14
C PHE A 63 -22.22 -13.22 13.12
N VAL A 64 -22.87 -12.54 14.07
CA VAL A 64 -22.18 -11.76 15.10
C VAL A 64 -21.35 -12.67 16.01
N LYS A 65 -21.87 -13.86 16.35
CA LYS A 65 -21.08 -14.88 17.09
C LYS A 65 -19.87 -15.34 16.28
N ALA A 66 -20.05 -15.58 14.98
CA ALA A 66 -18.95 -15.97 14.11
C ALA A 66 -17.86 -14.90 14.05
N GLN A 67 -18.25 -13.62 13.91
CA GLN A 67 -17.31 -12.50 13.95
C GLN A 67 -16.53 -12.44 15.27
N GLY A 68 -17.23 -12.62 16.41
CA GLY A 68 -16.58 -12.68 17.73
C GLY A 68 -15.61 -13.86 17.87
N ALA A 69 -15.98 -15.03 17.33
CA ALA A 69 -15.14 -16.23 17.35
C ALA A 69 -13.90 -16.06 16.45
N ILE A 70 -14.02 -15.47 15.26
CA ILE A 70 -12.88 -15.11 14.40
C ILE A 70 -11.91 -14.17 15.14
N GLY A 71 -12.45 -13.13 15.79
CA GLY A 71 -11.62 -12.20 16.56
C GLY A 71 -10.91 -12.84 17.76
N ALA A 72 -11.44 -13.94 18.29
CA ALA A 72 -10.83 -14.74 19.35
C ALA A 72 -9.98 -15.92 18.81
N GLN A 73 -9.76 -16.00 17.49
CA GLN A 73 -9.09 -17.11 16.80
C GLN A 73 -9.75 -18.49 17.03
N ASP A 74 -11.03 -18.53 17.44
CA ASP A 74 -11.84 -19.75 17.51
C ASP A 74 -12.50 -20.02 16.15
N PHE A 75 -11.67 -20.43 15.19
CA PHE A 75 -12.12 -20.67 13.81
C PHE A 75 -13.12 -21.83 13.70
N SER A 76 -12.94 -22.90 14.48
CA SER A 76 -13.91 -23.99 14.60
C SER A 76 -15.28 -23.51 15.11
N GLY A 77 -15.29 -22.66 16.13
CA GLY A 77 -16.51 -22.02 16.64
C GLY A 77 -17.15 -21.06 15.64
N ALA A 78 -16.34 -20.27 14.94
CA ALA A 78 -16.78 -19.37 13.88
C ALA A 78 -17.49 -20.13 12.76
N LYS A 79 -16.88 -21.21 12.26
CA LYS A 79 -17.48 -22.07 11.23
C LYS A 79 -18.83 -22.64 11.67
N LYS A 80 -18.93 -23.18 12.90
CA LYS A 80 -20.20 -23.71 13.43
C LYS A 80 -21.30 -22.65 13.47
N ALA A 81 -20.95 -21.43 13.89
CA ALA A 81 -21.87 -20.31 13.90
C ALA A 81 -22.31 -19.90 12.49
N LEU A 82 -21.38 -19.85 11.52
CA LEU A 82 -21.69 -19.54 10.12
C LEU A 82 -22.61 -20.58 9.46
N ILE A 83 -22.37 -21.88 9.68
CA ILE A 83 -23.26 -22.95 9.19
C ILE A 83 -24.68 -22.75 9.74
N THR A 84 -24.80 -22.50 11.05
CA THR A 84 -26.11 -22.28 11.69
C THR A 84 -26.79 -21.01 11.16
N ALA A 85 -26.00 -19.95 10.93
CA ALA A 85 -26.48 -18.70 10.34
C ALA A 85 -27.03 -18.94 8.93
N GLU A 86 -26.30 -19.68 8.10
CA GLU A 86 -26.68 -20.00 6.73
C GLU A 86 -27.97 -20.84 6.68
N GLU A 87 -28.12 -21.87 7.52
CA GLU A 87 -29.35 -22.67 7.62
C GLU A 87 -30.58 -21.80 7.95
N LYS A 88 -30.43 -20.87 8.91
CA LYS A 88 -31.48 -19.93 9.30
C LYS A 88 -31.79 -18.94 8.19
N LEU A 89 -30.79 -18.36 7.53
CA LEU A 89 -30.99 -17.42 6.43
C LEU A 89 -31.61 -18.09 5.19
N ASN A 90 -31.27 -19.35 4.91
CA ASN A 90 -31.93 -20.15 3.88
C ASN A 90 -33.41 -20.38 4.24
N SER A 91 -33.72 -20.67 5.50
CA SER A 91 -35.11 -20.77 5.98
C SER A 91 -35.86 -19.43 5.81
N ALA A 92 -35.21 -18.31 6.12
CA ALA A 92 -35.76 -16.97 5.88
C ALA A 92 -36.03 -16.72 4.39
N LYS A 93 -35.10 -17.13 3.52
CA LYS A 93 -35.19 -17.00 2.06
C LYS A 93 -36.36 -17.82 1.51
N ASP A 94 -36.56 -19.03 2.01
CA ASP A 94 -37.65 -19.91 1.60
C ASP A 94 -39.03 -19.39 2.01
N ASP A 95 -39.15 -18.81 3.21
CA ASP A 95 -40.39 -18.14 3.62
C ASP A 95 -40.63 -16.84 2.84
N LEU A 96 -39.58 -16.09 2.52
CA LEU A 96 -39.68 -14.89 1.68
C LEU A 96 -40.12 -15.21 0.25
N LYS A 97 -39.70 -16.34 -0.33
CA LYS A 97 -40.16 -16.81 -1.66
C LYS A 97 -41.68 -16.95 -1.73
N LYS A 98 -42.35 -17.33 -0.63
CA LYS A 98 -43.82 -17.44 -0.56
C LYS A 98 -44.52 -16.07 -0.72
N LEU A 99 -43.80 -14.98 -0.49
CA LEU A 99 -44.27 -13.61 -0.72
C LEU A 99 -44.06 -13.13 -2.16
N GLY A 100 -43.49 -13.95 -3.05
CA GLY A 100 -43.14 -13.55 -4.42
C GLY A 100 -44.31 -12.97 -5.22
N LYS A 101 -45.55 -13.40 -4.92
CA LYS A 101 -46.76 -12.85 -5.54
C LYS A 101 -46.97 -11.36 -5.24
N PHE A 102 -46.40 -10.78 -4.19
CA PHE A 102 -46.54 -9.36 -3.88
C PHE A 102 -45.51 -8.46 -4.56
N LYS A 103 -44.58 -9.01 -5.33
CA LYS A 103 -43.53 -8.25 -6.03
C LYS A 103 -44.06 -7.25 -7.07
N PHE A 104 -45.29 -7.46 -7.59
CA PHE A 104 -45.93 -6.55 -8.54
C PHE A 104 -46.37 -5.22 -7.90
N ILE A 105 -46.54 -5.18 -6.57
CA ILE A 105 -46.93 -3.96 -5.86
C ILE A 105 -45.66 -3.10 -5.71
N PRO A 106 -45.58 -1.89 -6.29
CA PRO A 106 -44.32 -1.16 -6.38
C PRO A 106 -43.60 -0.94 -5.04
N ILE A 107 -44.33 -0.51 -4.01
CA ILE A 107 -43.76 -0.21 -2.68
C ILE A 107 -43.36 -1.49 -1.94
N VAL A 108 -44.22 -2.51 -1.93
CA VAL A 108 -44.00 -3.78 -1.23
C VAL A 108 -42.95 -4.63 -1.94
N GLY A 109 -43.06 -4.75 -3.26
CA GLY A 109 -42.09 -5.47 -4.09
C GLY A 109 -40.69 -4.90 -4.02
N ARG A 110 -40.54 -3.58 -3.80
CA ARG A 110 -39.24 -2.97 -3.51
C ARG A 110 -38.64 -3.51 -2.21
N GLN A 111 -39.43 -3.59 -1.14
CA GLN A 111 -38.94 -4.15 0.13
C GLN A 111 -38.60 -5.63 0.00
N ILE A 112 -39.46 -6.42 -0.66
CA ILE A 112 -39.23 -7.86 -0.86
C ILE A 112 -37.92 -8.08 -1.62
N ARG A 113 -37.70 -7.38 -2.74
CA ARG A 113 -36.44 -7.49 -3.51
C ARG A 113 -35.22 -7.06 -2.69
N ALA A 114 -35.34 -6.01 -1.88
CA ALA A 114 -34.26 -5.59 -1.00
C ALA A 114 -33.90 -6.69 0.02
N VAL A 115 -34.90 -7.31 0.67
CA VAL A 115 -34.65 -8.42 1.61
C VAL A 115 -34.09 -9.66 0.89
N GLU A 116 -34.56 -9.98 -0.33
CA GLU A 116 -34.01 -11.09 -1.12
C GLU A 116 -32.52 -10.90 -1.43
N ASN A 117 -32.14 -9.67 -1.78
CA ASN A 117 -30.76 -9.29 -2.04
C ASN A 117 -29.92 -9.32 -0.75
N ILE A 118 -30.44 -8.83 0.38
CA ILE A 118 -29.76 -8.93 1.68
C ILE A 118 -29.50 -10.40 2.03
N LEU A 119 -30.54 -11.23 2.00
CA LEU A 119 -30.41 -12.66 2.33
C LEU A 119 -29.42 -13.36 1.39
N THR A 120 -29.47 -13.05 0.09
CA THR A 120 -28.51 -13.60 -0.88
C THR A 120 -27.09 -13.15 -0.56
N ALA A 121 -26.87 -11.87 -0.32
CA ALA A 121 -25.55 -11.35 0.05
C ALA A 121 -25.01 -11.99 1.33
N THR A 122 -25.83 -12.08 2.38
CA THR A 122 -25.39 -12.67 3.65
C THR A 122 -25.14 -14.16 3.55
N ILE A 123 -25.90 -14.90 2.72
CA ILE A 123 -25.64 -16.33 2.50
C ILE A 123 -24.30 -16.51 1.78
N GLN A 124 -24.07 -15.79 0.67
CA GLN A 124 -22.80 -15.89 -0.07
C GLN A 124 -21.60 -15.49 0.79
N LEU A 125 -21.72 -14.38 1.53
CA LEU A 125 -20.70 -13.98 2.50
C LEU A 125 -20.45 -15.08 3.55
N GLY A 126 -21.51 -15.72 4.04
CA GLY A 126 -21.41 -16.81 5.01
C GLY A 126 -20.67 -18.02 4.47
N THR A 127 -20.90 -18.40 3.21
CA THR A 127 -20.19 -19.49 2.55
C THR A 127 -18.70 -19.16 2.42
N GLY A 128 -18.34 -17.99 1.88
CA GLY A 128 -16.94 -17.59 1.77
C GLY A 128 -16.22 -17.47 3.13
N LEU A 129 -16.91 -16.97 4.17
CA LEU A 129 -16.34 -16.91 5.52
C LEU A 129 -16.17 -18.28 6.17
N GLN A 130 -16.95 -19.31 5.78
CA GLN A 130 -16.75 -20.67 6.27
C GLN A 130 -15.44 -21.26 5.74
N ASP A 131 -15.16 -21.06 4.45
CA ASP A 131 -13.92 -21.52 3.83
C ASP A 131 -12.70 -20.79 4.42
N LEU A 132 -12.83 -19.48 4.70
CA LEU A 132 -11.79 -18.73 5.41
C LEU A 132 -11.61 -19.20 6.86
N ALA A 133 -12.70 -19.56 7.56
CA ALA A 133 -12.61 -20.13 8.89
C ALA A 133 -11.91 -21.50 8.86
N ASP A 134 -12.17 -22.35 7.86
CA ASP A 134 -11.46 -23.61 7.68
C ASP A 134 -9.96 -23.41 7.44
N LEU A 135 -9.60 -22.44 6.58
CA LEU A 135 -8.21 -22.09 6.33
C LEU A 135 -7.54 -21.56 7.62
N GLY A 136 -8.22 -20.68 8.34
CA GLY A 136 -7.76 -20.15 9.63
C GLY A 136 -7.55 -21.26 10.67
N ASP A 137 -8.49 -22.20 10.78
CA ASP A 137 -8.37 -23.35 11.68
C ASP A 137 -7.15 -24.22 11.32
N ALA A 138 -6.95 -24.51 10.03
CA ALA A 138 -5.81 -25.30 9.57
C ALA A 138 -4.44 -24.62 9.82
N VAL A 139 -4.39 -23.29 9.74
CA VAL A 139 -3.16 -22.51 9.98
C VAL A 139 -2.90 -22.29 11.48
N PHE A 140 -3.93 -21.99 12.27
CA PHE A 140 -3.76 -21.58 13.67
C PHE A 140 -3.95 -22.71 14.68
N SER A 141 -4.65 -23.80 14.35
CA SER A 141 -4.78 -24.93 15.28
C SER A 141 -3.45 -25.60 15.65
N PRO A 142 -2.43 -25.71 14.77
CA PRO A 142 -1.10 -26.20 15.18
C PRO A 142 -0.38 -25.23 16.13
N LEU A 143 -0.80 -23.96 16.17
CA LEU A 143 -0.26 -22.88 16.99
C LEU A 143 -1.08 -22.63 18.26
N ASN A 144 -1.90 -23.61 18.66
CA ASN A 144 -2.73 -23.54 19.84
C ASN A 144 -2.55 -24.78 20.70
N GLU A 145 -1.99 -24.62 21.89
CA GLU A 145 -1.88 -25.68 22.89
C GLU A 145 -2.84 -25.41 24.05
N ASN A 146 -3.86 -26.26 24.21
CA ASN A 146 -4.85 -26.19 25.30
C ASN A 146 -5.57 -24.84 25.42
N GLY A 147 -5.81 -24.15 24.30
CA GLY A 147 -6.44 -22.82 24.29
C GLY A 147 -5.48 -21.66 24.52
N THR A 148 -4.17 -21.92 24.52
CA THR A 148 -3.12 -20.88 24.64
C THR A 148 -2.38 -20.75 23.31
N ALA A 149 -2.26 -19.53 22.81
CA ALA A 149 -1.45 -19.22 21.64
C ALA A 149 0.02 -19.58 21.89
N VAL A 150 0.63 -20.36 21.00
CA VAL A 150 2.07 -20.67 21.03
C VAL A 150 2.79 -20.01 19.85
N SER A 151 4.11 -19.87 19.97
CA SER A 151 4.95 -19.24 18.96
C SER A 151 5.53 -20.26 17.97
N LEU A 152 6.11 -19.78 16.86
CA LEU A 152 6.80 -20.65 15.89
C LEU A 152 7.97 -21.42 16.53
N ALA A 153 8.66 -20.80 17.47
CA ALA A 153 9.77 -21.44 18.21
C ALA A 153 9.33 -22.64 19.08
N LYS A 154 8.03 -22.85 19.30
CA LYS A 154 7.50 -23.94 20.13
C LYS A 154 6.92 -25.12 19.34
N ILE A 155 6.71 -24.96 18.04
CA ILE A 155 6.16 -26.02 17.19
C ILE A 155 7.27 -26.80 16.47
N SER A 156 6.96 -28.03 16.05
CA SER A 156 7.93 -28.86 15.33
C SER A 156 8.12 -28.37 13.89
N PRO A 157 9.27 -28.66 13.25
CA PRO A 157 9.49 -28.37 11.83
C PRO A 157 8.39 -28.93 10.93
N GLU A 158 7.86 -30.12 11.24
CA GLU A 158 6.75 -30.72 10.49
C GLU A 158 5.44 -29.94 10.62
N GLN A 159 5.19 -29.32 11.78
CA GLN A 159 4.04 -28.43 11.97
C GLN A 159 4.21 -27.14 11.17
N THR A 160 5.41 -26.55 11.17
CA THR A 160 5.72 -25.36 10.35
C THR A 160 5.56 -25.66 8.87
N GLU A 161 6.09 -26.78 8.40
CA GLU A 161 5.93 -27.24 7.01
C GLU A 161 4.45 -27.44 6.66
N ALA A 162 3.66 -28.06 7.55
CA ALA A 162 2.23 -28.26 7.33
C ALA A 162 1.48 -26.92 7.20
N ILE A 163 1.79 -25.92 8.03
CA ILE A 163 1.20 -24.57 7.92
C ILE A 163 1.56 -23.94 6.56
N LEU A 164 2.84 -23.95 6.17
CA LEU A 164 3.27 -23.40 4.90
C LEU A 164 2.62 -24.12 3.71
N LYS A 165 2.48 -25.44 3.78
CA LYS A 165 1.76 -26.25 2.80
C LYS A 165 0.31 -25.82 2.67
N THR A 166 -0.41 -25.67 3.79
CA THR A 166 -1.80 -25.21 3.79
C THR A 166 -1.93 -23.84 3.12
N ILE A 167 -1.03 -22.90 3.45
CA ILE A 167 -1.04 -21.56 2.84
C ILE A 167 -0.72 -21.65 1.34
N TYR A 168 0.31 -22.41 0.95
CA TYR A 168 0.73 -22.60 -0.44
C TYR A 168 -0.37 -23.22 -1.32
N GLU A 169 -1.19 -24.12 -0.77
CA GLU A 169 -2.30 -24.77 -1.47
C GLU A 169 -3.62 -23.97 -1.40
N SER A 170 -3.67 -22.89 -0.63
CA SER A 170 -4.87 -22.05 -0.45
C SER A 170 -5.32 -21.16 -1.62
N PRO A 171 -4.49 -20.78 -2.63
CA PRO A 171 -4.92 -19.81 -3.65
C PRO A 171 -6.22 -20.17 -4.41
N PRO A 172 -6.49 -21.43 -4.82
CA PRO A 172 -7.78 -21.80 -5.42
C PRO A 172 -8.97 -21.61 -4.47
N LEU A 173 -8.80 -21.90 -3.18
CA LEU A 173 -9.82 -21.67 -2.15
C LEU A 173 -10.08 -20.18 -1.99
N LEU A 174 -9.02 -19.36 -1.89
CA LEU A 174 -9.15 -17.90 -1.78
C LEU A 174 -9.82 -17.27 -3.00
N GLN A 175 -9.59 -17.81 -4.20
CA GLN A 175 -10.32 -17.39 -5.41
C GLN A 175 -11.82 -17.72 -5.33
N GLY A 176 -12.18 -18.89 -4.78
CA GLY A 176 -13.58 -19.26 -4.52
C GLY A 176 -14.24 -18.30 -3.53
N VAL A 177 -13.57 -18.04 -2.40
CA VAL A 177 -14.00 -17.05 -1.41
C VAL A 177 -14.20 -15.66 -2.03
N LYS A 178 -13.27 -15.23 -2.89
CA LYS A 178 -13.38 -13.94 -3.59
C LYS A 178 -14.64 -13.89 -4.45
N ALA A 179 -14.91 -14.95 -5.20
CA ALA A 179 -16.11 -15.03 -6.05
C ALA A 179 -17.40 -14.94 -5.21
N ASP A 180 -17.45 -15.59 -4.04
CA ASP A 180 -18.61 -15.51 -3.14
C ASP A 180 -18.79 -14.10 -2.56
N ILE A 181 -17.71 -13.43 -2.17
CA ILE A 181 -17.76 -12.04 -1.69
C ILE A 181 -18.17 -11.08 -2.82
N ASP A 182 -17.63 -11.24 -4.02
CA ASP A 182 -18.01 -10.43 -5.18
C ASP A 182 -19.52 -10.57 -5.48
N LEU A 183 -20.05 -11.79 -5.42
CA LEU A 183 -21.50 -12.05 -5.55
C LEU A 183 -22.31 -11.41 -4.43
N ALA A 184 -21.77 -11.36 -3.21
CA ALA A 184 -22.41 -10.66 -2.09
C ALA A 184 -22.45 -9.14 -2.31
N VAL A 185 -21.35 -8.55 -2.79
CA VAL A 185 -21.26 -7.13 -3.15
C VAL A 185 -22.26 -6.80 -4.25
N ASP A 186 -22.34 -7.60 -5.31
CA ASP A 186 -23.31 -7.43 -6.40
C ASP A 186 -24.76 -7.48 -5.90
N ALA A 187 -25.08 -8.42 -5.02
CA ALA A 187 -26.41 -8.52 -4.41
C ALA A 187 -26.75 -7.25 -3.60
N ILE A 188 -25.81 -6.72 -2.81
CA ILE A 188 -26.01 -5.47 -2.06
C ILE A 188 -26.16 -4.26 -2.97
N ASN A 189 -25.38 -4.18 -4.06
CA ASN A 189 -25.45 -3.09 -5.02
C ASN A 189 -26.77 -3.05 -5.79
N ASN A 190 -27.43 -4.21 -5.95
CA ASN A 190 -28.78 -4.30 -6.51
C ASN A 190 -29.90 -3.80 -5.58
N ILE A 191 -29.60 -3.39 -4.34
CA ILE A 191 -30.58 -2.84 -3.39
C ILE A 191 -30.82 -1.35 -3.68
N PRO A 192 -32.08 -0.90 -3.87
CA PRO A 192 -32.39 0.51 -4.14
C PRO A 192 -32.00 1.44 -2.97
N ASP A 193 -31.35 2.57 -3.26
CA ASP A 193 -30.95 3.53 -2.23
C ASP A 193 -32.10 4.34 -1.61
N THR A 194 -33.25 4.39 -2.29
CA THR A 194 -34.40 5.22 -1.87
C THR A 194 -35.71 4.44 -1.73
N GLY A 195 -36.52 4.90 -0.78
CA GLY A 195 -37.83 4.32 -0.47
C GLY A 195 -37.78 2.90 0.11
N LEU A 196 -36.69 2.57 0.80
CA LEU A 196 -36.65 1.48 1.77
C LEU A 196 -37.27 1.93 3.10
N ILE A 197 -37.92 1.02 3.82
CA ILE A 197 -38.35 1.28 5.19
C ILE A 197 -37.13 1.35 6.12
N GLY A 198 -37.23 2.12 7.20
CA GLY A 198 -36.11 2.39 8.11
C GLY A 198 -35.43 1.13 8.66
N SER A 199 -36.20 0.08 8.96
CA SER A 199 -35.64 -1.19 9.48
C SER A 199 -34.75 -1.91 8.46
N ILE A 200 -35.11 -1.89 7.17
CA ILE A 200 -34.29 -2.49 6.10
C ILE A 200 -33.04 -1.63 5.87
N LYS A 201 -33.20 -0.30 5.84
CA LYS A 201 -32.08 0.62 5.65
C LYS A 201 -30.98 0.43 6.73
N LYS A 202 -31.38 0.22 7.98
CA LYS A 202 -30.44 -0.04 9.10
C LYS A 202 -29.58 -1.30 8.93
N ILE A 203 -30.03 -2.27 8.13
CA ILE A 203 -29.29 -3.51 7.86
C ILE A 203 -28.38 -3.34 6.64
N VAL A 204 -28.86 -2.65 5.61
CA VAL A 204 -28.13 -2.45 4.35
C VAL A 204 -26.89 -1.58 4.52
N THR A 205 -26.98 -0.50 5.32
CA THR A 205 -25.88 0.46 5.47
C THR A 205 -24.59 -0.20 5.98
N PRO A 206 -24.58 -0.96 7.08
CA PRO A 206 -23.36 -1.65 7.54
C PRO A 206 -22.79 -2.63 6.50
N LEU A 207 -23.64 -3.35 5.77
CA LEU A 207 -23.19 -4.30 4.74
C LEU A 207 -22.50 -3.59 3.57
N LYS A 208 -23.02 -2.42 3.15
CA LYS A 208 -22.37 -1.58 2.12
C LYS A 208 -21.01 -1.04 2.58
N GLU A 209 -20.80 -0.87 3.88
CA GLU A 209 -19.54 -0.36 4.45
C GLU A 209 -18.52 -1.49 4.71
N GLN A 210 -18.97 -2.66 5.17
CA GLN A 210 -18.09 -3.75 5.61
C GLN A 210 -17.64 -4.68 4.48
N LEU A 211 -18.50 -4.98 3.49
CA LEU A 211 -18.14 -5.90 2.40
C LEU A 211 -16.91 -5.43 1.60
N PRO A 212 -16.80 -4.13 1.23
CA PRO A 212 -15.59 -3.63 0.57
C PRO A 212 -14.32 -3.85 1.40
N ALA A 213 -14.40 -3.68 2.73
CA ALA A 213 -13.25 -3.90 3.61
C ALA A 213 -12.80 -5.37 3.63
N ILE A 214 -13.75 -6.31 3.64
CA ILE A 214 -13.44 -7.75 3.53
C ILE A 214 -12.82 -8.07 2.17
N GLN A 215 -13.36 -7.50 1.10
CA GLN A 215 -12.82 -7.66 -0.25
C GLN A 215 -11.37 -7.15 -0.33
N THR A 216 -11.09 -5.96 0.21
CA THR A 216 -9.72 -5.41 0.28
C THR A 216 -8.79 -6.30 1.11
N GLY A 217 -9.26 -6.81 2.26
CA GLY A 217 -8.47 -7.75 3.07
C GLY A 217 -8.08 -9.03 2.30
N LEU A 218 -9.00 -9.56 1.51
CA LEU A 218 -8.75 -10.73 0.67
C LEU A 218 -7.81 -10.43 -0.51
N GLU A 219 -7.96 -9.26 -1.13
CA GLU A 219 -7.07 -8.78 -2.20
C GLU A 219 -5.61 -8.62 -1.71
N LEU A 220 -5.41 -8.33 -0.42
CA LEU A 220 -4.08 -8.31 0.22
C LEU A 220 -3.60 -9.72 0.62
N ALA A 221 -4.50 -10.58 1.12
CA ALA A 221 -4.14 -11.92 1.60
C ALA A 221 -3.75 -12.88 0.47
N MET A 222 -4.40 -12.78 -0.70
CA MET A 222 -4.15 -13.67 -1.84
C MET A 222 -2.69 -13.63 -2.34
N PRO A 223 -2.11 -12.45 -2.64
CA PRO A 223 -0.67 -12.32 -2.93
C PRO A 223 0.20 -12.86 -1.80
N ALA A 224 -0.12 -12.55 -0.55
CA ALA A 224 0.67 -13.00 0.59
C ALA A 224 0.70 -14.54 0.68
N ALA A 225 -0.43 -15.21 0.47
CA ALA A 225 -0.52 -16.66 0.48
C ALA A 225 0.29 -17.34 -0.64
N GLU A 226 0.42 -16.68 -1.79
CA GLU A 226 1.22 -17.19 -2.92
C GLU A 226 2.72 -16.95 -2.73
N ALA A 227 3.11 -15.79 -2.19
CA ALA A 227 4.52 -15.39 -2.05
C ALA A 227 5.18 -15.91 -0.76
N ILE A 228 4.53 -15.80 0.39
CA ILE A 228 5.15 -16.05 1.71
C ILE A 228 5.72 -17.48 1.82
N PRO A 229 4.99 -18.56 1.48
CA PRO A 229 5.54 -19.91 1.56
C PRO A 229 6.80 -20.08 0.70
N GLN A 230 6.79 -19.50 -0.50
CA GLN A 230 7.93 -19.56 -1.41
C GLN A 230 9.12 -18.75 -0.91
N ILE A 231 8.87 -17.57 -0.32
CA ILE A 231 9.91 -16.77 0.33
C ILE A 231 10.51 -17.55 1.51
N ALA A 232 9.66 -18.21 2.30
CA ALA A 232 10.03 -19.01 3.46
C ALA A 232 10.71 -20.36 3.13
N GLY A 233 10.96 -20.67 1.85
CA GLY A 233 11.65 -21.90 1.48
C GLY A 233 10.77 -23.14 1.32
N TYR A 234 9.46 -22.96 1.09
CA TYR A 234 8.51 -24.04 0.79
C TYR A 234 7.97 -23.94 -0.66
N PRO A 235 7.90 -25.04 -1.43
CA PRO A 235 8.26 -26.41 -1.10
C PRO A 235 9.75 -26.75 -1.32
N SER A 236 10.55 -25.75 -1.72
CA SER A 236 11.98 -25.92 -1.99
C SER A 236 12.78 -24.85 -1.26
N GLY A 237 13.84 -25.26 -0.56
CA GLY A 237 14.72 -24.35 0.15
C GLY A 237 15.27 -23.22 -0.74
N LYS A 238 15.49 -22.07 -0.13
CA LYS A 238 15.91 -20.83 -0.78
C LYS A 238 17.16 -20.27 -0.11
N THR A 239 18.09 -19.78 -0.92
CA THR A 239 19.24 -19.01 -0.45
C THR A 239 19.10 -17.56 -0.89
N TYR A 240 19.16 -16.62 0.05
CA TYR A 240 19.09 -15.19 -0.21
C TYR A 240 20.41 -14.51 0.06
N LEU A 241 20.77 -13.57 -0.82
CA LEU A 241 21.70 -12.51 -0.48
C LEU A 241 20.94 -11.48 0.35
N PHE A 242 21.35 -11.31 1.60
CA PHE A 242 20.71 -10.39 2.54
C PHE A 242 21.53 -9.11 2.63
N LEU A 243 20.94 -7.94 2.36
CA LEU A 243 21.61 -6.65 2.33
C LEU A 243 21.11 -5.76 3.47
N LEU A 244 22.02 -5.30 4.33
CA LEU A 244 21.71 -4.29 5.33
C LEU A 244 22.11 -2.93 4.78
N GLN A 245 21.11 -2.15 4.39
CA GLN A 245 21.28 -0.85 3.77
C GLN A 245 21.13 0.26 4.82
N ASN A 246 22.25 0.86 5.20
CA ASN A 246 22.26 1.93 6.20
C ASN A 246 21.68 3.21 5.61
N ASN A 247 20.40 3.46 5.89
CA ASN A 247 19.66 4.64 5.42
C ASN A 247 20.07 5.96 6.10
N THR A 248 21.00 5.93 7.06
CA THR A 248 21.65 7.16 7.55
C THR A 248 22.72 7.68 6.59
N GLU A 249 23.17 6.85 5.65
CA GLU A 249 24.01 7.20 4.51
C GLU A 249 23.30 6.75 3.23
N LEU A 250 22.36 7.57 2.78
CA LEU A 250 21.37 7.21 1.78
C LEU A 250 22.01 6.85 0.43
N ARG A 251 21.49 5.77 -0.16
CA ARG A 251 21.74 5.34 -1.53
C ARG A 251 20.39 5.06 -2.21
N PRO A 252 20.33 5.01 -3.55
CA PRO A 252 19.07 4.94 -4.29
C PRO A 252 18.04 3.93 -3.80
N THR A 253 18.44 2.71 -3.43
CA THR A 253 17.49 1.66 -2.98
C THR A 253 17.34 1.52 -1.47
N GLY A 254 17.94 2.41 -0.68
CA GLY A 254 17.68 2.44 0.76
C GLY A 254 18.84 2.98 1.59
N GLY A 255 20.09 2.71 1.20
CA GLY A 255 21.24 3.10 2.02
C GLY A 255 22.53 2.39 1.63
N PHE A 256 23.64 2.83 2.20
CA PHE A 256 24.95 2.23 1.98
C PHE A 256 24.97 0.77 2.45
N ILE A 257 25.48 -0.14 1.61
CA ILE A 257 25.56 -1.58 1.92
C ILE A 257 26.83 -1.81 2.75
N GLY A 258 26.73 -1.59 4.05
CA GLY A 258 27.84 -1.79 4.98
C GLY A 258 28.02 -3.25 5.40
N THR A 259 26.94 -4.03 5.39
CA THR A 259 26.91 -5.43 5.83
C THR A 259 26.06 -6.20 4.84
N TYR A 260 26.53 -7.39 4.48
CA TYR A 260 25.75 -8.36 3.73
C TYR A 260 25.64 -9.66 4.54
N GLY A 261 24.78 -10.56 4.11
CA GLY A 261 24.69 -11.90 4.68
C GLY A 261 24.12 -12.92 3.71
N ILE A 262 24.22 -14.18 4.10
CA ILE A 262 23.62 -15.31 3.42
C ILE A 262 22.57 -15.91 4.35
N LEU A 263 21.33 -15.87 3.89
CA LEU A 263 20.17 -16.45 4.58
C LEU A 263 19.70 -17.68 3.82
N LYS A 264 19.71 -18.85 4.46
CA LYS A 264 19.16 -20.10 3.92
C LYS A 264 17.91 -20.48 4.68
N LEU A 265 16.81 -20.65 3.94
CA LEU A 265 15.51 -21.01 4.44
C LEU A 265 15.07 -22.35 3.86
N GLU A 266 14.55 -23.24 4.69
CA GLU A 266 13.92 -24.49 4.27
C GLU A 266 12.66 -24.73 5.09
N ASN A 267 11.50 -24.83 4.43
CA ASN A 267 10.21 -25.07 5.09
C ASN A 267 9.93 -24.14 6.29
N GLY A 268 10.33 -22.88 6.21
CA GLY A 268 10.17 -21.87 7.26
C GLY A 268 11.25 -21.88 8.34
N ALA A 269 12.15 -22.86 8.35
CA ALA A 269 13.30 -22.90 9.25
C ALA A 269 14.47 -22.10 8.68
N ILE A 270 15.21 -21.44 9.57
CA ILE A 270 16.45 -20.73 9.24
C ILE A 270 17.61 -21.69 9.45
N GLU A 271 18.02 -22.34 8.37
CA GLU A 271 19.12 -23.30 8.37
C GLU A 271 20.48 -22.61 8.57
N GLN A 272 20.60 -21.39 8.04
CA GLN A 272 21.82 -20.59 8.15
C GLN A 272 21.49 -19.11 8.01
N PHE A 273 22.02 -18.28 8.89
CA PHE A 273 22.08 -16.84 8.68
C PHE A 273 23.41 -16.28 9.16
N ASN A 274 24.31 -16.01 8.20
CA ASN A 274 25.64 -15.47 8.49
C ASN A 274 25.76 -14.09 7.86
N THR A 275 26.20 -13.10 8.63
CA THR A 275 26.48 -11.74 8.15
C THR A 275 27.97 -11.45 8.17
N ASP A 276 28.45 -10.59 7.27
CA ASP A 276 29.84 -10.15 7.25
C ASP A 276 29.96 -8.67 6.86
N ASN A 277 31.06 -8.06 7.27
CA ASN A 277 31.45 -6.71 6.88
C ASN A 277 31.77 -6.67 5.39
N ILE A 278 31.16 -5.72 4.65
CA ILE A 278 31.34 -5.62 3.20
C ILE A 278 32.82 -5.49 2.78
N TYR A 279 33.65 -4.88 3.62
CA TYR A 279 35.08 -4.71 3.33
C TYR A 279 35.88 -6.02 3.36
N ASN A 280 35.40 -7.05 4.07
CA ASN A 280 36.02 -8.37 4.04
C ASN A 280 35.84 -9.05 2.67
N LEU A 281 34.77 -8.69 1.95
CA LEU A 281 34.48 -9.16 0.60
C LEU A 281 35.23 -8.35 -0.47
N ASP A 282 35.15 -7.02 -0.44
CA ASP A 282 35.64 -6.18 -1.56
C ASP A 282 37.15 -5.88 -1.54
N THR A 283 37.74 -5.66 -0.36
CA THR A 283 39.12 -5.17 -0.21
C THR A 283 40.17 -6.12 -0.82
N PRO A 284 40.04 -7.46 -0.70
CA PRO A 284 40.95 -8.40 -1.37
C PRO A 284 41.01 -8.22 -2.90
N TYR A 285 40.00 -7.60 -3.51
CA TYR A 285 39.84 -7.47 -4.95
C TYR A 285 40.15 -6.07 -5.49
N HIS A 286 40.53 -5.11 -4.64
CA HIS A 286 40.90 -3.76 -5.06
C HIS A 286 42.00 -3.71 -6.15
N GLY A 287 42.90 -4.70 -6.19
CA GLY A 287 43.98 -4.79 -7.17
C GLY A 287 43.68 -5.61 -8.43
N THR A 288 42.57 -6.34 -8.47
CA THR A 288 42.25 -7.32 -9.53
C THR A 288 40.94 -7.01 -10.25
N PHE A 289 40.06 -6.27 -9.60
CA PHE A 289 38.73 -5.99 -10.10
C PHE A 289 38.68 -4.63 -10.82
N LEU A 290 37.97 -4.58 -11.95
CA LEU A 290 38.05 -3.48 -12.92
C LEU A 290 36.68 -2.90 -13.29
N ALA A 291 35.64 -3.10 -12.47
CA ALA A 291 34.35 -2.48 -12.72
C ALA A 291 34.47 -0.95 -12.60
N GLU A 292 34.10 -0.25 -13.67
CA GLU A 292 34.09 1.22 -13.71
C GLU A 292 32.87 1.72 -12.93
N PRO A 293 33.05 2.65 -11.98
CA PRO A 293 31.92 3.22 -11.26
C PRO A 293 31.16 4.21 -12.15
N PRO A 294 29.87 4.44 -11.88
CA PRO A 294 29.18 5.62 -12.36
C PRO A 294 30.02 6.88 -12.09
N TRP A 295 30.10 7.77 -13.08
CA TRP A 295 30.99 8.93 -13.04
C TRP A 295 30.73 9.84 -11.83
N GLN A 296 29.50 9.84 -11.29
CA GLN A 296 29.12 10.58 -10.10
C GLN A 296 29.81 10.05 -8.84
N LEU A 297 29.93 8.72 -8.70
CA LEU A 297 30.69 8.11 -7.61
C LEU A 297 32.17 8.43 -7.75
N GLU A 298 32.72 8.37 -8.97
CA GLU A 298 34.10 8.75 -9.23
C GLU A 298 34.36 10.22 -8.87
N LYS A 299 33.53 11.15 -9.38
CA LYS A 299 33.69 12.60 -9.18
C LYS A 299 33.49 13.01 -7.72
N TYR A 300 32.39 12.57 -7.10
CA TYR A 300 31.98 13.13 -5.80
C TYR A 300 32.43 12.28 -4.60
N LEU A 301 32.62 10.97 -4.76
CA LEU A 301 33.15 10.07 -3.71
C LEU A 301 34.62 9.72 -3.89
N SER A 302 35.25 10.12 -5.00
CA SER A 302 36.62 9.69 -5.34
C SER A 302 36.75 8.16 -5.40
N ALA A 303 35.67 7.48 -5.79
CA ALA A 303 35.69 6.04 -5.99
C ALA A 303 36.46 5.72 -7.28
N ASP A 304 37.61 5.05 -7.15
CA ASP A 304 38.46 4.63 -8.27
C ASP A 304 37.98 3.33 -8.95
N LYS A 305 37.14 2.58 -8.24
CA LYS A 305 36.55 1.31 -8.64
C LYS A 305 35.15 1.16 -8.05
N TRP A 306 34.31 0.41 -8.76
CA TRP A 306 32.98 0.06 -8.30
C TRP A 306 32.98 -1.29 -7.59
N PHE A 307 32.33 -1.37 -6.43
CA PHE A 307 32.26 -2.57 -5.61
C PHE A 307 30.84 -2.81 -5.10
N MET A 308 30.60 -3.98 -4.52
CA MET A 308 29.31 -4.40 -3.99
C MET A 308 28.68 -3.39 -3.02
N ARG A 309 29.49 -2.71 -2.21
CA ARG A 309 29.03 -1.69 -1.23
C ARG A 309 28.21 -0.54 -1.82
N ASP A 310 28.43 -0.22 -3.11
CA ASP A 310 27.73 0.82 -3.87
C ASP A 310 27.00 0.23 -5.12
N SER A 311 26.78 -1.10 -5.13
CA SER A 311 26.08 -1.80 -6.23
C SER A 311 24.64 -1.33 -6.42
N ASN A 312 24.06 -0.70 -5.39
CA ASN A 312 22.71 -0.16 -5.41
C ASN A 312 22.61 1.26 -5.99
N TRP A 313 23.39 1.55 -7.03
CA TRP A 313 23.31 2.82 -7.77
C TRP A 313 22.02 2.95 -8.59
N SER A 314 21.48 1.85 -9.10
CA SER A 314 20.16 1.88 -9.75
C SER A 314 19.08 2.24 -8.74
N PRO A 315 18.12 3.14 -9.04
CA PRO A 315 16.94 3.35 -8.20
C PRO A 315 15.94 2.18 -8.26
N ASP A 316 16.01 1.37 -9.32
CA ASP A 316 15.21 0.17 -9.49
C ASP A 316 15.86 -0.98 -8.72
N PHE A 317 15.20 -1.44 -7.66
CA PHE A 317 15.79 -2.45 -6.78
C PHE A 317 15.98 -3.83 -7.41
N PRO A 318 15.12 -4.36 -8.30
CA PRO A 318 15.45 -5.58 -9.04
C PRO A 318 16.76 -5.47 -9.82
N THR A 319 16.97 -4.35 -10.51
CA THR A 319 18.24 -4.06 -11.20
C THR A 319 19.41 -3.99 -10.21
N ALA A 320 19.23 -3.30 -9.07
CA ALA A 320 20.26 -3.22 -8.03
C ALA A 320 20.56 -4.56 -7.35
N ALA A 321 19.56 -5.42 -7.18
CA ALA A 321 19.67 -6.74 -6.59
C ALA A 321 20.50 -7.67 -7.48
N GLU A 322 20.20 -7.69 -8.78
CA GLU A 322 21.00 -8.42 -9.77
C GLU A 322 22.46 -7.91 -9.81
N GLN A 323 22.64 -6.59 -9.74
CA GLN A 323 23.97 -5.99 -9.65
C GLN A 323 24.72 -6.40 -8.37
N ALA A 324 24.05 -6.39 -7.22
CA ALA A 324 24.62 -6.79 -5.94
C ALA A 324 25.04 -8.26 -5.93
N GLU A 325 24.20 -9.17 -6.46
CA GLU A 325 24.55 -10.57 -6.64
C GLU A 325 25.76 -10.74 -7.57
N TRP A 326 25.78 -10.01 -8.69
CA TRP A 326 26.90 -10.07 -9.62
C TRP A 326 28.21 -9.66 -8.94
N PHE A 327 28.23 -8.55 -8.19
CA PHE A 327 29.41 -8.13 -7.43
C PHE A 327 29.78 -9.14 -6.35
N TYR A 328 28.81 -9.69 -5.62
CA TYR A 328 29.05 -10.72 -4.61
C TYR A 328 29.88 -11.88 -5.17
N HIS A 329 29.49 -12.44 -6.31
CA HIS A 329 30.26 -13.52 -6.95
C HIS A 329 31.62 -13.06 -7.48
N LYS A 330 31.74 -11.82 -7.97
CA LYS A 330 33.00 -11.29 -8.49
C LYS A 330 34.02 -10.95 -7.41
N GLU A 331 33.54 -10.62 -6.22
CA GLU A 331 34.33 -10.28 -5.05
C GLU A 331 34.52 -11.50 -4.11
N GLY A 332 34.37 -12.71 -4.64
CA GLY A 332 34.75 -13.94 -3.92
C GLY A 332 33.69 -14.53 -3.01
N GLY A 333 32.43 -14.11 -3.15
CA GLY A 333 31.29 -14.74 -2.49
C GLY A 333 31.24 -16.25 -2.76
N THR A 334 31.06 -17.03 -1.70
CA THR A 334 31.23 -18.49 -1.73
C THR A 334 29.97 -19.26 -2.10
N GLU A 335 28.80 -18.66 -1.90
CA GLU A 335 27.53 -19.27 -2.26
C GLU A 335 27.32 -19.18 -3.77
N GLU A 336 27.25 -20.31 -4.46
CA GLU A 336 27.08 -20.33 -5.93
C GLU A 336 25.63 -20.08 -6.35
N LYS A 337 24.66 -20.50 -5.54
CA LYS A 337 23.23 -20.40 -5.85
C LYS A 337 22.56 -19.39 -4.93
N ILE A 338 22.10 -18.30 -5.53
CA ILE A 338 21.26 -17.29 -4.87
C ILE A 338 19.91 -17.28 -5.59
N ASP A 339 18.83 -17.54 -4.84
CA ASP A 339 17.45 -17.60 -5.32
C ASP A 339 16.78 -16.21 -5.32
N GLY A 340 17.34 -15.25 -4.58
CA GLY A 340 16.84 -13.88 -4.51
C GLY A 340 17.70 -12.98 -3.61
N VAL A 341 17.30 -11.72 -3.51
CA VAL A 341 17.94 -10.71 -2.67
C VAL A 341 16.89 -10.07 -1.77
N ILE A 342 17.20 -9.98 -0.48
CA ILE A 342 16.38 -9.28 0.51
C ILE A 342 17.19 -8.10 1.02
N ALA A 343 16.67 -6.89 0.90
CA ALA A 343 17.31 -5.70 1.49
C ALA A 343 16.43 -5.12 2.59
N VAL A 344 17.06 -4.77 3.71
CA VAL A 344 16.40 -4.10 4.83
C VAL A 344 17.21 -2.91 5.30
N THR A 345 16.52 -1.94 5.87
CA THR A 345 17.15 -0.78 6.53
C THR A 345 17.09 -0.90 8.05
N PRO A 346 17.98 -0.20 8.80
CA PRO A 346 17.92 -0.12 10.26
C PRO A 346 16.54 0.25 10.83
N THR A 347 15.74 1.05 10.09
CA THR A 347 14.38 1.43 10.51
C THR A 347 13.43 0.23 10.64
N PHE A 348 13.56 -0.79 9.79
CA PHE A 348 12.79 -2.02 9.95
C PHE A 348 13.20 -2.77 11.24
N ILE A 349 14.48 -2.73 11.59
CA ILE A 349 14.98 -3.35 12.82
C ILE A 349 14.43 -2.63 14.05
N GLU A 350 14.33 -1.30 14.03
CA GLU A 350 13.64 -0.50 15.08
C GLU A 350 12.18 -0.91 15.23
N SER A 351 11.46 -1.09 14.11
CA SER A 351 10.07 -1.57 14.11
C SER A 351 9.94 -2.96 14.75
N LEU A 352 10.86 -3.87 14.45
CA LEU A 352 10.86 -5.21 15.07
C LEU A 352 11.15 -5.14 16.57
N ILE A 353 12.14 -4.34 17.01
CA ILE A 353 12.43 -4.13 18.45
C ILE A 353 11.24 -3.49 19.17
N ALA A 354 10.51 -2.57 18.52
CA ALA A 354 9.29 -2.00 19.08
C ALA A 354 8.19 -3.06 19.28
N LEU A 355 8.15 -4.07 18.41
CA LEU A 355 7.20 -5.18 18.47
C LEU A 355 7.58 -6.24 19.51
N THR A 356 8.86 -6.64 19.57
CA THR A 356 9.36 -7.76 20.38
C THR A 356 9.87 -7.35 21.76
N GLY A 357 10.29 -6.09 21.92
CA GLY A 357 10.94 -5.58 23.13
C GLY A 357 12.44 -5.38 22.94
N GLU A 358 13.09 -4.83 23.98
CA GLU A 358 14.52 -4.51 23.97
C GLU A 358 15.41 -5.75 23.80
N ILE A 359 16.60 -5.54 23.24
CA ILE A 359 17.60 -6.58 23.01
C ILE A 359 18.88 -6.20 23.73
N GLU A 360 19.45 -7.12 24.51
CA GLU A 360 20.76 -6.93 25.11
C GLU A 360 21.80 -7.80 24.39
N VAL A 361 22.87 -7.21 23.86
CA VAL A 361 24.01 -7.92 23.25
C VAL A 361 25.31 -7.37 23.83
N ASN A 362 26.18 -8.25 24.29
CA ASN A 362 27.51 -7.90 24.81
C ASN A 362 27.50 -6.77 25.86
N GLY A 363 26.46 -6.74 26.72
CA GLY A 363 26.27 -5.73 27.77
C GLY A 363 25.76 -4.38 27.27
N VAL A 364 25.30 -4.30 26.02
CA VAL A 364 24.68 -3.11 25.40
C VAL A 364 23.20 -3.38 25.17
N THR A 365 22.34 -2.49 25.66
CA THR A 365 20.88 -2.57 25.46
C THR A 365 20.44 -1.73 24.28
N PHE A 366 19.73 -2.37 23.36
CA PHE A 366 19.14 -1.79 22.16
C PHE A 366 17.62 -1.70 22.34
N THR A 367 17.07 -0.51 22.16
CA THR A 367 15.65 -0.20 22.15
C THR A 367 15.27 0.40 20.80
N SER A 368 13.97 0.45 20.48
CA SER A 368 13.48 1.10 19.25
C SER A 368 13.93 2.55 19.12
N ASP A 369 14.14 3.24 20.26
CA ASP A 369 14.47 4.67 20.28
C ASP A 369 15.98 4.94 20.16
N ASN A 370 16.82 3.97 20.53
CA ASN A 370 18.28 4.15 20.59
C ASN A 370 19.05 3.32 19.56
N PHE A 371 18.38 2.42 18.83
CA PHE A 371 19.03 1.37 18.06
C PHE A 371 20.06 1.91 17.06
N ILE A 372 19.65 2.82 16.17
CA ILE A 372 20.54 3.37 15.13
C ILE A 372 21.78 4.02 15.75
N ASP A 373 21.60 4.99 16.67
CA ASP A 373 22.72 5.74 17.26
C ASP A 373 23.63 4.84 18.10
N THR A 374 23.06 3.87 18.83
CA THR A 374 23.82 2.93 19.66
C THR A 374 24.63 1.99 18.79
N LEU A 375 24.01 1.35 17.80
CA LEU A 375 24.70 0.45 16.88
C LEU A 375 25.81 1.20 16.15
N GLN A 376 25.51 2.40 15.67
CA GLN A 376 26.45 3.26 14.99
C GLN A 376 27.68 3.61 15.84
N TYR A 377 27.47 3.90 17.13
CA TYR A 377 28.57 4.13 18.05
C TYR A 377 29.40 2.85 18.25
N GLN A 378 28.77 1.69 18.44
CA GLN A 378 29.49 0.43 18.67
C GLN A 378 30.41 0.08 17.49
N VAL A 379 29.90 0.17 16.26
CA VAL A 379 30.63 -0.28 15.06
C VAL A 379 31.68 0.73 14.55
N GLU A 380 31.65 1.99 14.96
CA GLU A 380 32.63 3.01 14.51
C GLU A 380 33.58 3.52 15.60
N GLN A 381 33.18 3.45 16.88
CA GLN A 381 33.94 4.06 17.98
C GLN A 381 34.12 3.10 19.16
N GLY A 382 33.05 2.38 19.53
CA GLY A 382 33.02 1.48 20.67
C GLY A 382 34.01 0.31 20.54
N TYR A 383 34.10 -0.28 19.34
CA TYR A 383 34.96 -1.43 19.06
C TYR A 383 36.44 -1.19 19.44
N TYR A 384 36.98 0.00 19.16
CA TYR A 384 38.37 0.37 19.52
C TYR A 384 38.59 0.34 21.04
N ARG A 385 37.64 0.88 21.81
CA ARG A 385 37.71 0.88 23.28
C ARG A 385 37.54 -0.51 23.89
N GLN A 386 36.86 -1.40 23.18
CA GLN A 386 36.64 -2.78 23.56
C GLN A 386 37.78 -3.72 23.14
N GLY A 387 38.76 -3.23 22.38
CA GLY A 387 39.87 -4.02 21.88
C GLY A 387 39.49 -4.99 20.75
N ILE A 388 38.35 -4.76 20.10
CA ILE A 388 37.86 -5.52 18.94
C ILE A 388 38.61 -5.05 17.69
N SER A 389 38.96 -5.95 16.77
CA SER A 389 39.63 -5.56 15.52
C SER A 389 38.68 -4.85 14.55
N GLU A 390 39.21 -4.12 13.57
CA GLU A 390 38.38 -3.44 12.58
C GLU A 390 37.57 -4.40 11.70
N SER A 391 38.12 -5.58 11.39
CA SER A 391 37.42 -6.64 10.64
C SER A 391 36.23 -7.20 11.42
N GLU A 392 36.33 -7.26 12.75
CA GLU A 392 35.31 -7.84 13.64
C GLU A 392 34.28 -6.80 14.13
N ARG A 393 34.47 -5.50 13.85
CA ARG A 393 33.63 -4.41 14.40
C ARG A 393 32.14 -4.53 14.09
N LYS A 394 31.77 -5.34 13.09
CA LYS A 394 30.37 -5.56 12.66
C LYS A 394 29.81 -6.92 13.08
N GLU A 395 30.56 -7.75 13.82
CA GLU A 395 30.07 -9.03 14.34
C GLU A 395 28.86 -8.86 15.28
N ILE A 396 28.81 -7.75 16.02
CA ILE A 396 27.65 -7.38 16.87
C ILE A 396 26.33 -7.35 16.09
N ILE A 397 26.37 -7.07 14.77
CA ILE A 397 25.18 -7.09 13.91
C ILE A 397 24.64 -8.52 13.78
N GLY A 398 25.52 -9.52 13.63
CA GLY A 398 25.13 -10.92 13.56
C GLY A 398 24.52 -11.41 14.89
N ASP A 399 25.13 -11.04 16.02
CA ASP A 399 24.58 -11.33 17.35
C ASP A 399 23.20 -10.70 17.55
N LEU A 400 23.03 -9.44 17.13
CA LEU A 400 21.75 -8.74 17.20
C LEU A 400 20.70 -9.38 16.30
N ALA A 401 21.06 -9.71 15.07
CA ALA A 401 20.16 -10.35 14.12
C ALA A 401 19.67 -11.71 14.63
N SER A 402 20.57 -12.51 15.21
CA SER A 402 20.23 -13.79 15.82
C SER A 402 19.25 -13.63 16.99
N LYS A 403 19.55 -12.74 17.95
CA LYS A 403 18.65 -12.51 19.10
C LYS A 403 17.30 -11.92 18.70
N LEU A 404 17.29 -11.00 17.74
CA LEU A 404 16.04 -10.42 17.26
C LEU A 404 15.18 -11.48 16.57
N LEU A 405 15.81 -12.33 15.76
CA LEU A 405 15.12 -13.43 15.11
C LEU A 405 14.51 -14.39 16.12
N ASP A 406 15.26 -14.78 17.15
CA ASP A 406 14.75 -15.61 18.25
C ASP A 406 13.50 -14.97 18.88
N GLN A 407 13.55 -13.67 19.19
CA GLN A 407 12.41 -12.94 19.75
C GLN A 407 11.21 -12.90 18.79
N VAL A 408 11.42 -12.72 17.49
CA VAL A 408 10.35 -12.75 16.49
C VAL A 408 9.72 -14.15 16.41
N LEU A 409 10.52 -15.21 16.43
CA LEU A 409 10.03 -16.60 16.44
C LEU A 409 9.36 -16.98 17.77
N GLU A 410 9.68 -16.28 18.85
CA GLU A 410 9.03 -16.39 20.17
C GLU A 410 7.72 -15.59 20.29
N LEU A 411 7.37 -14.74 19.31
CA LEU A 411 6.09 -14.03 19.32
C LEU A 411 4.91 -15.02 19.28
N PRO A 412 3.97 -14.95 20.24
CA PRO A 412 2.79 -15.81 20.24
C PRO A 412 1.87 -15.48 19.06
N SER A 413 1.11 -16.48 18.60
CA SER A 413 0.24 -16.40 17.41
C SER A 413 -0.89 -15.36 17.50
N ASP A 414 -1.24 -14.89 18.69
CA ASP A 414 -2.18 -13.79 18.91
C ASP A 414 -1.60 -12.40 18.59
N ARG A 415 -0.26 -12.29 18.49
CA ARG A 415 0.47 -11.06 18.10
C ARG A 415 0.81 -11.02 16.60
N TRP A 416 0.47 -12.05 15.83
CA TRP A 416 0.81 -12.10 14.41
C TRP A 416 0.11 -11.04 13.57
N SER A 417 -1.05 -10.54 13.98
CA SER A 417 -1.68 -9.38 13.33
C SER A 417 -0.80 -8.13 13.44
N ASP A 418 -0.21 -7.89 14.61
CA ASP A 418 0.68 -6.75 14.85
C ASP A 418 1.98 -6.91 14.05
N MET A 419 2.49 -8.15 13.98
CA MET A 419 3.64 -8.50 13.14
C MET A 419 3.34 -8.22 11.67
N TRP A 420 2.21 -8.72 11.15
CA TRP A 420 1.79 -8.50 9.76
C TRP A 420 1.61 -7.01 9.45
N GLU A 421 0.98 -6.24 10.33
CA GLU A 421 0.84 -4.78 10.19
C GLU A 421 2.22 -4.10 10.14
N THR A 422 3.16 -4.52 10.99
CA THR A 422 4.54 -4.01 11.00
C THR A 422 5.25 -4.29 9.67
N PHE A 423 5.20 -5.52 9.17
CA PHE A 423 5.78 -5.88 7.88
C PHE A 423 5.12 -5.13 6.72
N GLN A 424 3.79 -5.02 6.68
CA GLN A 424 3.08 -4.27 5.65
C GLN A 424 3.48 -2.79 5.64
N LYS A 425 3.57 -2.18 6.82
CA LYS A 425 4.01 -0.79 6.97
C LYS A 425 5.42 -0.61 6.42
N ASP A 426 6.37 -1.44 6.81
CA ASP A 426 7.78 -1.30 6.42
C ASP A 426 8.06 -1.70 4.97
N ILE A 427 7.27 -2.61 4.39
CA ILE A 427 7.29 -2.85 2.93
C ILE A 427 6.74 -1.62 2.19
N ALA A 428 5.59 -1.10 2.61
CA ALA A 428 4.96 0.05 1.95
C ALA A 428 5.81 1.33 2.05
N SER A 429 6.52 1.53 3.17
CA SER A 429 7.49 2.61 3.33
C SER A 429 8.88 2.29 2.78
N LYS A 430 9.06 1.11 2.15
CA LYS A 430 10.29 0.69 1.46
C LYS A 430 11.51 0.64 2.38
N HIS A 431 11.32 0.13 3.59
CA HIS A 431 12.36 -0.30 4.51
C HIS A 431 12.67 -1.80 4.41
N ILE A 432 11.83 -2.54 3.68
CA ILE A 432 12.04 -3.92 3.23
C ILE A 432 11.85 -3.94 1.71
N LEU A 433 12.80 -4.52 0.99
CA LEU A 433 12.72 -4.73 -0.46
C LEU A 433 13.02 -6.18 -0.81
N LEU A 434 12.23 -6.74 -1.71
CA LEU A 434 12.30 -8.15 -2.11
C LEU A 434 12.62 -8.30 -3.60
N TYR A 435 13.55 -9.18 -3.92
CA TYR A 435 13.80 -9.63 -5.29
C TYR A 435 13.92 -11.15 -5.28
N LEU A 436 13.17 -11.82 -6.14
CA LEU A 436 13.26 -13.26 -6.36
C LEU A 436 13.51 -13.54 -7.83
N LYS A 437 14.28 -14.59 -8.12
CA LYS A 437 14.52 -15.02 -9.51
C LYS A 437 13.36 -15.79 -10.11
N ASP A 438 12.52 -16.38 -9.26
CA ASP A 438 11.29 -17.02 -9.70
C ASP A 438 10.38 -15.97 -10.33
N GLN A 439 10.11 -16.11 -11.64
CA GLN A 439 9.41 -15.10 -12.40
C GLN A 439 7.96 -14.91 -11.98
N ALA A 440 7.29 -15.98 -11.52
CA ALA A 440 5.90 -15.89 -11.07
C ALA A 440 5.83 -15.09 -9.76
N VAL A 441 6.71 -15.40 -8.80
CA VAL A 441 6.78 -14.67 -7.53
C VAL A 441 7.28 -13.24 -7.74
N GLN A 442 8.24 -13.02 -8.62
CA GLN A 442 8.77 -11.68 -8.90
C GLN A 442 7.72 -10.76 -9.54
N GLN A 443 6.88 -11.28 -10.42
CA GLN A 443 5.74 -10.52 -10.98
C GLN A 443 4.77 -10.11 -9.89
N LEU A 444 4.51 -10.99 -8.92
CA LEU A 444 3.66 -10.69 -7.78
C LEU A 444 4.28 -9.60 -6.89
N ILE A 445 5.55 -9.74 -6.52
CA ILE A 445 6.34 -8.75 -5.77
C ILE A 445 6.30 -7.39 -6.45
N THR A 446 6.48 -7.35 -7.77
CA THR A 446 6.46 -6.11 -8.57
C THR A 446 5.07 -5.50 -8.57
N LYS A 447 4.02 -6.31 -8.78
CA LYS A 447 2.62 -5.84 -8.79
C LYS A 447 2.23 -5.23 -7.45
N GLN A 448 2.61 -5.86 -6.35
CA GLN A 448 2.34 -5.39 -4.98
C GLN A 448 3.26 -4.24 -4.52
N GLY A 449 4.26 -3.87 -5.31
CA GLY A 449 5.22 -2.81 -4.96
C GLY A 449 6.28 -3.22 -3.93
N TRP A 450 6.33 -4.49 -3.54
CA TRP A 450 7.27 -5.03 -2.54
C TRP A 450 8.72 -5.04 -3.02
N GLY A 451 8.91 -4.97 -4.34
CA GLY A 451 10.23 -5.04 -4.96
C GLY A 451 10.91 -3.70 -5.15
N GLY A 452 10.31 -2.56 -4.79
CA GLY A 452 10.96 -1.25 -4.94
C GLY A 452 11.33 -0.84 -6.37
N SER A 453 10.67 -1.42 -7.39
CA SER A 453 10.91 -1.09 -8.79
C SER A 453 10.54 0.37 -9.12
N VAL A 454 11.19 0.94 -10.14
CA VAL A 454 10.71 2.19 -10.75
C VAL A 454 9.40 1.87 -11.49
N ARG A 455 8.29 2.49 -11.07
CA ARG A 455 6.96 2.13 -11.59
C ARG A 455 6.76 2.65 -13.01
N SER A 456 6.19 1.80 -13.85
CA SER A 456 5.60 2.20 -15.13
C SER A 456 4.15 2.58 -14.89
N VAL A 457 3.76 3.79 -15.32
CA VAL A 457 2.41 4.34 -15.15
C VAL A 457 1.98 5.09 -16.41
N ASP A 458 0.68 5.03 -16.70
CA ASP A 458 0.05 5.76 -17.81
C ASP A 458 -0.47 7.11 -17.29
N GLY A 459 0.44 8.07 -17.06
CA GLY A 459 0.09 9.37 -16.50
C GLY A 459 1.32 10.19 -16.10
N ASP A 460 1.09 11.23 -15.31
CA ASP A 460 2.16 12.01 -14.72
C ASP A 460 2.87 11.22 -13.61
N TYR A 461 4.14 11.52 -13.38
CA TYR A 461 5.01 10.74 -12.51
C TYR A 461 6.12 11.62 -11.94
N PHE A 462 6.46 11.41 -10.67
CA PHE A 462 7.81 11.75 -10.24
C PHE A 462 8.37 10.75 -9.24
N LEU A 463 9.68 10.56 -9.29
CA LEU A 463 10.48 9.90 -8.27
C LEU A 463 11.74 10.74 -8.05
N VAL A 464 11.92 11.22 -6.82
CA VAL A 464 13.14 11.93 -6.38
C VAL A 464 14.05 10.92 -5.69
N VAL A 465 15.28 10.77 -6.19
CA VAL A 465 16.26 9.80 -5.70
C VAL A 465 17.53 10.52 -5.28
N ASP A 466 17.71 10.71 -3.98
CA ASP A 466 18.95 11.21 -3.41
C ASP A 466 19.98 10.08 -3.29
N ALA A 467 21.22 10.34 -3.68
CA ALA A 467 22.35 9.49 -3.35
C ALA A 467 23.38 10.31 -2.59
N ASN A 468 23.58 9.99 -1.30
CA ASN A 468 24.52 10.70 -0.45
C ASN A 468 25.95 10.50 -0.96
N MET A 469 26.65 11.62 -1.18
CA MET A 469 28.01 11.71 -1.71
C MET A 469 29.02 12.21 -0.66
N ALA A 470 28.69 12.11 0.63
CA ALA A 470 29.55 12.59 1.71
C ALA A 470 30.33 11.48 2.43
N SER A 471 30.05 10.21 2.12
CA SER A 471 30.59 9.02 2.83
C SER A 471 30.38 9.07 4.35
N LEU A 472 29.34 9.77 4.80
CA LEU A 472 29.03 10.03 6.20
C LEU A 472 27.53 10.12 6.41
N LYS A 473 27.12 9.96 7.67
CA LYS A 473 25.77 9.63 8.11
C LYS A 473 24.92 10.87 8.35
N SER A 474 24.90 11.73 7.33
CA SER A 474 24.34 13.07 7.40
C SER A 474 22.83 13.09 7.13
N ASP A 475 22.27 12.06 6.49
CA ASP A 475 20.86 12.02 6.09
C ASP A 475 19.85 12.23 7.22
N PRO A 476 20.03 11.67 8.44
CA PRO A 476 19.08 11.87 9.53
C PRO A 476 18.97 13.34 9.98
N GLY A 477 19.98 14.16 9.69
CA GLY A 477 19.98 15.59 10.00
C GLY A 477 19.32 16.46 8.94
N VAL A 478 18.85 15.90 7.82
CA VAL A 478 18.34 16.68 6.68
C VAL A 478 16.84 16.49 6.53
N LEU A 479 16.07 17.53 6.83
CA LEU A 479 14.64 17.57 6.55
C LEU A 479 14.42 17.92 5.08
N ARG A 480 13.40 17.31 4.47
CA ARG A 480 13.07 17.48 3.06
C ARG A 480 11.60 17.82 2.88
N THR A 481 11.35 18.79 2.02
CA THR A 481 10.01 19.17 1.58
C THR A 481 10.00 19.18 0.05
N ILE A 482 9.05 18.45 -0.54
CA ILE A 482 8.85 18.40 -1.99
C ILE A 482 7.62 19.22 -2.32
N ASN A 483 7.76 20.18 -3.22
CA ASN A 483 6.63 20.90 -3.80
C ASN A 483 6.54 20.53 -5.28
N TYR A 484 5.41 19.95 -5.67
CA TYR A 484 5.11 19.64 -7.06
C TYR A 484 3.95 20.53 -7.53
N ALA A 485 4.12 21.21 -8.66
CA ALA A 485 3.07 22.04 -9.23
C ALA A 485 2.90 21.74 -10.72
N VAL A 486 1.66 21.70 -11.20
CA VAL A 486 1.35 21.62 -12.64
C VAL A 486 0.43 22.77 -12.99
N GLU A 487 0.82 23.52 -14.03
CA GLU A 487 0.05 24.63 -14.56
C GLU A 487 0.08 24.67 -16.10
N LYS A 488 -0.89 25.34 -16.70
CA LYS A 488 -0.89 25.62 -18.13
C LYS A 488 -0.19 26.95 -18.41
N ASN A 489 0.83 26.95 -19.26
CA ASN A 489 1.55 28.16 -19.63
C ASN A 489 0.84 28.97 -20.73
N ASP A 490 1.37 30.15 -21.06
CA ASP A 490 0.82 31.04 -22.09
C ASP A 490 0.82 30.43 -23.51
N ASP A 491 1.73 29.49 -23.78
CA ASP A 491 1.82 28.75 -25.05
C ASP A 491 0.80 27.59 -25.14
N GLY A 492 0.09 27.32 -24.05
CA GLY A 492 -0.91 26.28 -23.94
C GLY A 492 -0.36 24.90 -23.58
N ASP A 493 0.93 24.80 -23.26
CA ASP A 493 1.56 23.58 -22.77
C ASP A 493 1.30 23.40 -21.26
N TYR A 494 1.18 22.16 -20.80
CA TYR A 494 1.19 21.84 -19.37
C TYR A 494 2.64 21.73 -18.88
N VAL A 495 2.99 22.53 -17.89
CA VAL A 495 4.32 22.67 -17.32
C VAL A 495 4.29 22.22 -15.87
N ALA A 496 5.21 21.33 -15.52
CA ALA A 496 5.44 20.91 -14.15
C ALA A 496 6.63 21.67 -13.55
N THR A 497 6.49 22.07 -12.29
CA THR A 497 7.57 22.60 -11.45
C THR A 497 7.74 21.71 -10.24
N LEU A 498 8.89 21.06 -10.13
CA LEU A 498 9.29 20.27 -8.98
C LEU A 498 10.36 21.01 -8.19
N LYS A 499 10.11 21.27 -6.90
CA LYS A 499 11.06 21.87 -5.97
C LYS A 499 11.37 20.91 -4.84
N ILE A 500 12.64 20.67 -4.58
CA ILE A 500 13.12 19.82 -3.51
C ILE A 500 13.90 20.71 -2.55
N HIS A 501 13.25 21.08 -1.45
CA HIS A 501 13.86 21.90 -0.41
C HIS A 501 14.52 21.00 0.63
N TYR A 502 15.77 21.30 0.94
CA TYR A 502 16.59 20.58 1.91
C TYR A 502 16.97 21.54 3.04
N ASN A 503 16.70 21.13 4.28
CA ASN A 503 17.05 21.87 5.48
C ASN A 503 17.99 21.01 6.34
N ASN A 504 19.29 21.33 6.29
CA ASN A 504 20.30 20.57 7.01
C ASN A 504 20.38 21.06 8.46
N GLN A 505 19.70 20.35 9.36
CA GLN A 505 19.72 20.60 10.81
C GLN A 505 20.86 19.86 11.53
N GLY A 506 21.73 19.17 10.80
CA GLY A 506 22.88 18.47 11.35
C GLY A 506 23.96 19.40 11.90
N THR A 507 25.03 18.80 12.42
CA THR A 507 26.26 19.50 12.83
C THR A 507 27.48 18.76 12.30
N PHE A 508 28.63 19.43 12.25
CA PHE A 508 29.90 18.73 12.08
C PHE A 508 30.23 17.93 13.34
N ASN A 509 30.37 16.62 13.20
CA ASN A 509 30.79 15.72 14.27
C ASN A 509 31.44 14.47 13.67
N TRP A 510 31.65 13.43 14.48
CA TRP A 510 32.30 12.19 14.03
C TRP A 510 31.44 11.34 13.09
N LYS A 511 30.11 11.51 13.08
CA LYS A 511 29.16 10.78 12.23
C LYS A 511 28.67 11.56 11.01
N SER A 512 28.59 12.88 11.09
CA SER A 512 27.97 13.74 10.06
C SER A 512 28.85 14.91 9.63
N THR A 513 28.64 15.34 8.39
CA THR A 513 29.31 16.49 7.75
C THR A 513 28.28 17.33 7.00
N ARG A 514 28.73 18.18 6.06
CA ARG A 514 27.83 18.82 5.10
C ARG A 514 27.07 17.77 4.29
N TYR A 515 25.81 18.03 4.01
CA TYR A 515 25.07 17.16 3.13
C TYR A 515 25.60 17.33 1.71
N ARG A 516 25.88 16.23 1.02
CA ARG A 516 26.26 16.19 -0.39
C ARG A 516 25.38 15.13 -1.00
N THR A 517 24.63 15.46 -2.04
CA THR A 517 23.80 14.48 -2.74
C THR A 517 23.90 14.69 -4.23
N TYR A 518 23.94 13.58 -4.97
CA TYR A 518 23.56 13.58 -6.36
C TYR A 518 22.11 13.13 -6.45
N THR A 519 21.23 14.04 -6.80
CA THR A 519 19.79 13.81 -6.82
C THR A 519 19.33 13.61 -8.25
N ARG A 520 18.68 12.47 -8.50
CA ARG A 520 18.04 12.17 -9.79
C ARG A 520 16.54 12.25 -9.65
N VAL A 521 15.91 12.98 -10.57
CA VAL A 521 14.45 13.10 -10.67
C VAL A 521 14.00 12.35 -11.92
N TYR A 522 13.17 11.34 -11.75
CA TYR A 522 12.57 10.59 -12.86
C TYR A 522 11.15 11.11 -13.09
N VAL A 523 10.83 11.46 -14.31
CA VAL A 523 9.55 12.03 -14.75
C VAL A 523 9.05 11.29 -15.99
N PRO A 524 7.81 11.47 -16.48
CA PRO A 524 7.29 10.74 -17.63
C PRO A 524 8.22 10.87 -18.84
N LEU A 525 8.41 9.77 -19.58
CA LEU A 525 9.25 9.77 -20.77
C LEU A 525 8.78 10.82 -21.78
N GLY A 526 9.72 11.58 -22.31
CA GLY A 526 9.47 12.68 -23.26
C GLY A 526 9.16 14.02 -22.59
N SER A 527 9.32 14.13 -21.26
CA SER A 527 9.30 15.42 -20.58
C SER A 527 10.50 16.26 -21.03
N GLU A 528 10.28 17.55 -21.32
CA GLU A 528 11.34 18.43 -21.83
C GLU A 528 11.72 19.48 -20.77
N LEU A 529 12.99 19.50 -20.35
CA LEU A 529 13.48 20.46 -19.37
C LEU A 529 13.42 21.89 -19.95
N ILE A 530 12.77 22.80 -19.22
CA ILE A 530 12.65 24.23 -19.57
C ILE A 530 13.66 25.06 -18.79
N ASN A 531 13.72 24.86 -17.46
CA ASN A 531 14.59 25.61 -16.56
C ASN A 531 15.00 24.75 -15.37
N TYR A 532 16.15 25.06 -14.77
CA TYR A 532 16.60 24.45 -13.52
C TYR A 532 17.33 25.48 -12.63
N GLU A 533 17.28 25.27 -11.31
CA GLU A 533 17.97 26.10 -10.33
C GLU A 533 18.58 25.24 -9.21
N GLY A 534 19.62 25.77 -8.57
CA GLY A 534 20.24 25.17 -7.37
C GLY A 534 21.30 24.11 -7.63
N VAL A 535 21.45 23.63 -8.87
CA VAL A 535 22.47 22.63 -9.22
C VAL A 535 23.87 23.21 -9.10
N MET A 536 24.76 22.46 -8.45
CA MET A 536 26.13 22.86 -8.16
C MET A 536 27.11 21.99 -8.94
N GLU A 537 28.20 22.59 -9.41
CA GLU A 537 29.29 21.85 -10.08
C GLU A 537 30.09 21.02 -9.07
N ASN A 538 30.33 21.60 -7.89
CA ASN A 538 31.04 21.02 -6.77
C ASN A 538 30.62 21.68 -5.45
N ASP A 539 31.01 21.11 -4.32
CA ASP A 539 30.80 21.74 -3.00
C ASP A 539 31.78 22.91 -2.75
N LYS A 540 31.53 23.69 -1.70
CA LYS A 540 32.31 24.88 -1.33
C LYS A 540 33.81 24.59 -1.10
N LEU A 541 34.20 23.36 -0.75
CA LEU A 541 35.61 23.00 -0.56
C LEU A 541 36.32 22.65 -1.87
N HIS A 542 35.57 22.29 -2.91
CA HIS A 542 36.08 21.87 -4.21
C HIS A 542 35.80 22.92 -5.30
N GLY A 543 35.77 24.20 -4.91
CA GLY A 543 35.61 25.35 -5.82
C GLY A 543 34.18 25.88 -5.94
N GLY A 544 33.17 25.12 -5.50
CA GLY A 544 31.76 25.52 -5.60
C GLY A 544 31.30 25.74 -7.04
N GLY A 545 30.31 26.61 -7.20
CA GLY A 545 29.83 27.08 -8.52
C GLY A 545 28.54 26.41 -8.98
N SER A 546 27.89 27.03 -9.96
CA SER A 546 26.72 26.47 -10.64
C SER A 546 27.15 25.31 -11.53
N GLY A 547 26.41 24.21 -11.47
CA GLY A 547 26.61 23.02 -12.32
C GLY A 547 25.50 22.87 -13.35
N ASP A 548 25.69 21.92 -14.25
CA ASP A 548 24.71 21.56 -15.27
C ASP A 548 23.86 20.36 -14.83
N VAL A 549 22.64 20.28 -15.37
CA VAL A 549 21.75 19.12 -15.21
C VAL A 549 22.14 18.01 -16.19
N GLU A 550 22.30 16.80 -15.68
CA GLU A 550 22.36 15.59 -16.51
C GLU A 550 20.94 15.24 -16.98
N ILE A 551 20.76 15.03 -18.27
CA ILE A 551 19.50 14.55 -18.84
C ILE A 551 19.75 13.19 -19.47
N ALA A 552 19.02 12.17 -19.04
CA ALA A 552 19.08 10.83 -19.60
C ALA A 552 17.70 10.17 -19.71
N GLU A 553 17.65 9.03 -20.36
CA GLU A 553 16.47 8.15 -20.38
C GLU A 553 16.81 6.83 -19.69
N GLU A 554 16.07 6.51 -18.63
CA GLU A 554 16.25 5.29 -17.83
C GLU A 554 14.86 4.79 -17.39
N PHE A 555 14.64 3.47 -17.38
CA PHE A 555 13.39 2.86 -16.90
C PHE A 555 12.10 3.42 -17.52
N ASP A 556 12.15 3.76 -18.82
CA ASP A 556 11.03 4.39 -19.54
C ASP A 556 10.58 5.71 -18.86
N LYS A 557 11.57 6.51 -18.44
CA LYS A 557 11.44 7.83 -17.84
C LYS A 557 12.48 8.77 -18.43
N THR A 558 12.16 10.05 -18.44
CA THR A 558 13.18 11.09 -18.57
C THR A 558 13.75 11.36 -17.18
N MET A 559 15.07 11.44 -17.06
CA MET A 559 15.81 11.64 -15.81
C MET A 559 16.52 12.99 -15.84
N PHE A 560 16.37 13.77 -14.77
CA PHE A 560 17.13 15.00 -14.50
C PHE A 560 18.03 14.79 -13.28
N GLY A 561 19.35 14.86 -13.47
CA GLY A 561 20.35 14.65 -12.42
C GLY A 561 21.06 15.95 -12.05
N GLY A 562 21.18 16.22 -10.75
CA GLY A 562 21.87 17.42 -10.24
C GLY A 562 22.57 17.17 -8.92
N PHE A 563 23.77 17.72 -8.75
CA PHE A 563 24.49 17.72 -7.49
C PHE A 563 24.13 18.95 -6.65
N ILE A 564 23.97 18.78 -5.34
CA ILE A 564 23.84 19.89 -4.38
C ILE A 564 24.60 19.56 -3.10
N SER A 565 25.17 20.60 -2.47
CA SER A 565 25.79 20.49 -1.16
C SER A 565 25.31 21.58 -0.21
N ILE A 566 25.00 21.18 1.02
CA ILE A 566 24.35 22.04 2.02
C ILE A 566 25.10 21.91 3.33
N GLU A 567 25.68 23.02 3.78
CA GLU A 567 26.40 23.04 5.04
C GLU A 567 25.44 22.79 6.23
N PRO A 568 25.95 22.28 7.37
CA PRO A 568 25.15 22.16 8.58
C PRO A 568 24.55 23.51 9.00
N GLN A 569 23.29 23.50 9.40
CA GLN A 569 22.47 24.67 9.74
C GLN A 569 22.14 25.61 8.55
N GLU A 570 22.40 25.18 7.31
CA GLU A 570 21.98 25.88 6.08
C GLU A 570 20.84 25.14 5.36
N GLN A 571 20.27 25.82 4.37
CA GLN A 571 19.21 25.29 3.51
C GLN A 571 19.63 25.41 2.04
N GLY A 572 19.11 24.51 1.21
CA GLY A 572 19.29 24.52 -0.24
C GLY A 572 18.04 24.03 -0.94
N GLU A 573 17.90 24.33 -2.23
CA GLU A 573 16.75 23.89 -3.01
C GLU A 573 17.22 23.50 -4.42
N LEU A 574 16.70 22.39 -4.93
CA LEU A 574 16.77 22.04 -6.35
C LEU A 574 15.41 22.33 -6.98
N VAL A 575 15.40 23.04 -8.11
CA VAL A 575 14.18 23.36 -8.86
C VAL A 575 14.32 22.84 -10.28
N TYR A 576 13.31 22.11 -10.75
CA TYR A 576 13.20 21.66 -12.14
C TYR A 576 11.84 22.11 -12.69
N THR A 577 11.87 22.86 -13.78
CA THR A 577 10.68 23.26 -14.54
C THR A 577 10.74 22.57 -15.89
N TYR A 578 9.71 21.81 -16.24
CA TYR A 578 9.70 21.01 -17.47
C TYR A 578 8.32 20.91 -18.08
N LYS A 579 8.28 20.76 -19.41
CA LYS A 579 7.06 20.48 -20.15
C LYS A 579 6.67 19.03 -19.98
N LEU A 580 5.40 18.77 -19.67
CA LEU A 580 4.84 17.43 -19.60
C LEU A 580 4.63 16.84 -21.00
N PRO A 581 4.83 15.52 -21.20
CA PRO A 581 4.73 14.91 -22.52
C PRO A 581 3.30 14.79 -23.02
N THR A 582 3.18 14.44 -24.31
CA THR A 582 1.90 14.30 -25.01
C THR A 582 0.96 13.29 -24.34
N ILE A 583 1.47 12.24 -23.70
CA ILE A 583 0.62 11.25 -23.02
C ILE A 583 -0.16 11.88 -21.84
N VAL A 584 0.47 12.76 -21.06
CA VAL A 584 -0.17 13.44 -19.92
C VAL A 584 -1.11 14.53 -20.41
N SER A 585 -0.68 15.35 -21.38
CA SER A 585 -1.54 16.40 -21.94
C SER A 585 -2.79 15.83 -22.62
N ASN A 586 -2.67 14.73 -23.35
CA ASN A 586 -3.82 14.00 -23.91
C ASN A 586 -4.77 13.50 -22.82
N GLN A 587 -4.25 13.06 -21.67
CA GLN A 587 -5.10 12.65 -20.54
C GLN A 587 -5.96 13.84 -20.08
N ILE A 588 -5.31 14.98 -19.83
CA ILE A 588 -5.98 16.20 -19.34
C ILE A 588 -7.02 16.68 -20.35
N ASP A 589 -6.71 16.62 -21.64
CA ASP A 589 -7.64 16.97 -22.72
C ASP A 589 -8.84 16.00 -22.81
N ASN A 590 -8.67 14.74 -22.39
CA ASN A 590 -9.74 13.74 -22.24
C ASN A 590 -10.38 13.74 -20.84
N ASP A 591 -10.36 14.89 -20.16
CA ASP A 591 -11.04 15.15 -18.89
C ASP A 591 -10.52 14.35 -17.67
N GLU A 592 -9.29 13.84 -17.72
CA GLU A 592 -8.66 13.11 -16.62
C GLU A 592 -7.19 13.52 -16.41
N TYR A 593 -6.71 13.51 -15.17
CA TYR A 593 -5.28 13.62 -14.86
C TYR A 593 -4.93 12.65 -13.75
N THR A 594 -3.85 11.91 -13.90
CA THR A 594 -3.28 11.08 -12.84
C THR A 594 -1.82 11.45 -12.58
N LEU A 595 -1.42 11.41 -11.31
CA LEU A 595 -0.05 11.58 -10.86
C LEU A 595 0.33 10.45 -9.92
N PHE A 596 1.44 9.77 -10.21
CA PHE A 596 2.06 8.81 -9.30
C PHE A 596 3.35 9.42 -8.72
N ALA A 597 3.30 9.81 -7.45
CA ALA A 597 4.45 10.27 -6.70
C ALA A 597 5.09 9.10 -5.96
N GLN A 598 6.22 8.61 -6.48
CA GLN A 598 6.90 7.45 -5.93
C GLN A 598 7.89 7.86 -4.83
N LYS A 599 7.81 7.18 -3.70
CA LYS A 599 8.77 7.31 -2.60
C LYS A 599 10.09 6.60 -2.93
N GLN A 600 11.20 7.25 -2.59
CA GLN A 600 12.53 6.60 -2.55
C GLN A 600 12.64 5.64 -1.36
N ALA A 601 13.23 4.47 -1.57
CA ALA A 601 13.48 3.52 -0.50
C ALA A 601 14.43 4.06 0.59
N GLY A 602 14.27 3.58 1.82
CA GLY A 602 15.05 3.97 3.01
C GLY A 602 14.83 5.39 3.56
N THR A 603 14.17 6.26 2.81
CA THR A 603 13.86 7.63 3.26
C THR A 603 12.80 7.67 4.37
N ALA A 604 12.85 8.68 5.23
CA ALA A 604 11.75 8.99 6.14
C ALA A 604 10.55 9.59 5.37
N ALA A 605 9.41 9.80 6.04
CA ALA A 605 8.28 10.49 5.45
C ALA A 605 8.59 11.98 5.25
N TYR A 606 8.73 12.41 3.99
CA TYR A 606 8.95 13.80 3.62
C TYR A 606 7.63 14.57 3.54
N GLU A 607 7.66 15.88 3.76
CA GLU A 607 6.50 16.72 3.44
C GLU A 607 6.36 16.82 1.91
N LEU A 608 5.15 16.64 1.40
CA LEU A 608 4.80 16.73 0.00
C LEU A 608 3.60 17.66 -0.18
N VAL A 609 3.78 18.69 -1.00
CA VAL A 609 2.69 19.58 -1.41
C VAL A 609 2.51 19.47 -2.91
N VAL A 610 1.37 18.94 -3.35
CA VAL A 610 0.99 18.85 -4.76
C VAL A 610 -0.02 19.95 -5.08
N ASN A 611 0.28 20.81 -6.06
CA ASN A 611 -0.57 21.92 -6.48
C ASN A 611 -0.94 21.76 -7.96
N LEU A 612 -2.22 21.55 -8.25
CA LEU A 612 -2.67 21.28 -9.62
C LEU A 612 -3.62 22.37 -10.09
N ASP A 613 -3.30 23.01 -11.22
CA ASP A 613 -4.12 24.06 -11.84
C ASP A 613 -4.11 23.92 -13.38
N PHE A 614 -5.15 23.29 -13.93
CA PHE A 614 -5.18 22.94 -15.36
C PHE A 614 -5.93 23.94 -16.25
N ASP A 615 -6.40 25.06 -15.67
CA ASP A 615 -7.38 25.96 -16.30
C ASP A 615 -8.66 25.23 -16.80
N LYS A 616 -8.97 24.09 -16.16
CA LYS A 616 -10.19 23.29 -16.40
C LYS A 616 -10.98 23.16 -15.11
N LYS A 617 -12.30 23.15 -15.23
CA LYS A 617 -13.19 23.01 -14.08
C LYS A 617 -13.11 21.58 -13.55
N ILE A 618 -12.76 21.44 -12.27
CA ILE A 618 -12.66 20.16 -11.60
C ILE A 618 -14.06 19.63 -11.24
N ASP A 619 -14.34 18.37 -11.60
CA ASP A 619 -15.53 17.62 -11.19
C ASP A 619 -15.30 16.87 -9.89
N SER A 620 -14.22 16.08 -9.83
CA SER A 620 -13.82 15.31 -8.65
C SER A 620 -12.31 15.10 -8.59
N TYR A 621 -11.81 14.71 -7.41
CA TYR A 621 -10.41 14.39 -7.20
C TYR A 621 -10.23 13.36 -6.08
N THR A 622 -9.10 12.67 -6.09
CA THR A 622 -8.67 11.69 -5.08
C THR A 622 -7.18 11.88 -4.81
N PRO A 623 -6.71 11.78 -3.55
CA PRO A 623 -7.48 11.56 -2.31
C PRO A 623 -8.35 12.78 -1.93
N ILE A 624 -9.54 12.53 -1.36
CA ILE A 624 -10.46 13.60 -0.93
C ILE A 624 -10.01 14.17 0.42
N ASP A 625 -9.50 13.30 1.28
CA ASP A 625 -8.96 13.67 2.57
C ASP A 625 -7.68 14.49 2.38
N LYS A 626 -7.54 15.54 3.21
CA LYS A 626 -6.43 16.51 3.20
C LYS A 626 -6.39 17.50 2.03
N ALA A 627 -7.09 17.23 0.93
CA ALA A 627 -7.13 18.14 -0.21
C ALA A 627 -7.83 19.48 0.13
N VAL A 628 -7.29 20.57 -0.38
CA VAL A 628 -7.85 21.92 -0.30
C VAL A 628 -8.13 22.41 -1.72
N GLN A 629 -9.41 22.54 -2.07
CA GLN A 629 -9.82 23.11 -3.35
C GLN A 629 -9.91 24.63 -3.25
N ASP A 630 -9.24 25.34 -4.17
CA ASP A 630 -9.30 26.79 -4.30
C ASP A 630 -9.96 27.16 -5.64
N GLY A 631 -11.11 27.84 -5.58
CA GLY A 631 -11.91 28.15 -6.77
C GLY A 631 -12.48 26.89 -7.45
N GLN A 632 -12.57 26.92 -8.78
CA GLN A 632 -13.16 25.84 -9.59
C GLN A 632 -12.13 24.96 -10.32
N ASN A 633 -10.88 25.42 -10.42
CA ASN A 633 -9.88 24.84 -11.32
C ASN A 633 -8.61 24.35 -10.60
N ARG A 634 -8.45 24.69 -9.30
CA ARG A 634 -7.24 24.41 -8.54
C ARG A 634 -7.51 23.52 -7.33
N VAL A 635 -6.62 22.57 -7.11
CA VAL A 635 -6.60 21.71 -5.92
C VAL A 635 -5.19 21.54 -5.39
N THR A 636 -5.04 21.61 -4.07
CA THR A 636 -3.77 21.41 -3.36
C THR A 636 -3.87 20.21 -2.41
N PHE A 637 -2.85 19.36 -2.40
CA PHE A 637 -2.74 18.20 -1.50
C PHE A 637 -1.51 18.34 -0.60
N PRO A 638 -1.67 18.84 0.64
CA PRO A 638 -0.62 18.79 1.67
C PRO A 638 -0.63 17.41 2.34
N ILE A 639 0.31 16.55 1.96
CA ILE A 639 0.44 15.18 2.47
C ILE A 639 1.91 14.85 2.77
N ASP A 640 2.18 13.71 3.37
CA ASP A 640 3.54 13.19 3.47
C ASP A 640 3.83 12.16 2.35
N LEU A 641 5.09 12.00 1.97
CA LEU A 641 5.59 10.97 1.07
C LEU A 641 6.26 9.83 1.88
N GLY A 642 5.58 9.33 2.91
CA GLY A 642 6.01 8.17 3.71
C GLY A 642 5.79 6.82 3.04
N GLN A 643 4.95 6.77 2.00
CA GLN A 643 4.79 5.66 1.06
C GLN A 643 4.46 6.27 -0.31
N ASP A 644 4.35 5.44 -1.34
CA ASP A 644 3.90 5.90 -2.66
C ASP A 644 2.53 6.60 -2.57
N ARG A 645 2.30 7.61 -3.43
CA ARG A 645 1.05 8.40 -3.46
C ARG A 645 0.50 8.46 -4.88
N GLU A 646 -0.81 8.30 -4.97
CA GLU A 646 -1.55 8.42 -6.22
C GLU A 646 -2.56 9.56 -6.10
N PHE A 647 -2.59 10.40 -7.13
CA PHE A 647 -3.55 11.49 -7.25
C PHE A 647 -4.31 11.33 -8.55
N LYS A 648 -5.61 11.60 -8.50
CA LYS A 648 -6.49 11.60 -9.68
C LYS A 648 -7.37 12.83 -9.66
N VAL A 649 -7.51 13.50 -10.79
CA VAL A 649 -8.41 14.64 -11.00
C VAL A 649 -9.26 14.36 -12.22
N ILE A 650 -10.57 14.58 -12.12
CA ILE A 650 -11.54 14.47 -13.21
C ILE A 650 -12.10 15.86 -13.49
N PHE A 651 -12.19 16.24 -14.77
CA PHE A 651 -12.71 17.53 -15.22
C PHE A 651 -14.16 17.43 -15.72
N LYS A 652 -14.85 18.58 -15.83
CA LYS A 652 -16.25 18.69 -16.29
C LYS A 652 -16.42 18.97 -17.77
#